data_AF-A0A2P4UD35-F1
#
_entry.id   AF-A0A2P4UD35-F1
#
_cell.length_a   1.000
_cell.length_b   1.000
_cell.length_c   1.000
_cell.angle_alpha   90.00
_cell.angle_beta   90.00
_cell.angle_gamma   90.00
#
_symmetry.space_group_name_H-M   'P 1'
#
loop_
_entity.id
_entity.type
_entity.pdbx_description
1 polymer ?
#
loop_
_entity_poly.entity_id
_entity_poly.type
_entity_poly.pdbx_seq_one_letter_code
_entity_poly.pdbx_strand_id
1 'polypeptide(L)'
;MAKVRTGRVGGQVVVGDHNCVINAAKGSTVSVHQGGPPPVTLRDEPGGDRLPRTGAVPHGRDAEIARVDAWLAADRPVEIRGVPGVGKSALLRELAEARRAEGRHVVYLSASGLPVADVLRKLFVACYDADDYQPDPARLGRLMGAVDALFLIDDFAGSAENVDRLLAATPGGDLVIATGRPCLGGSGASLELTGLGEDAALALIEAELGRPLRDEEDAPARELCRAASGHPRALRRAVDAARGADSEFGFEPDPAVVARALVDGLDGVAREALLVLSLLDAAPLSAALLATLTGAEAGDAVRALERLADAELAVPTRGAYRRVPPSDDDGTDRPSPAADDLALYFRRLADWAATASAHEIADEAAIVTRLLAAAVEGGEHATARDLARAAAPALQRSLRWGSWRTVLALGLVAARELNSADDLHYFRHEENVRRRVLGLAGATAGGAAAGGLFALFGAKGGGVVSAHPVAFGAATVLALTIAGLGVAAARDDGPPPHVDRPVAAPVPSWSRTTPSATMSPSDAWLRLSAASVKAGAHYGARVGGMEPGETVVLSWTGPASGRAETLTADRDGTAEADVRAATDPGRYTIRATGRRSGRGASAPLTVEGAADLGAPTLRLSPSAPRFRDPIQATASGFEPGETVLFYMGMTRYGHGGAGGEAKANASGVAVAVFGEGWEPATGDRNVTVHAEGLKSKREAHATVHYQLAKAVGRLSARPDHDPVQPGETVTISGTGFAPGWNVQWYYPGYGNATSGRDDGTIEFTLRVPDDARNGRLRVHISQEASGRETDVTLHVQAGPSATP
;
A
#
# COMPACT_ATOMS: atom_id res chain seq x y z
N MET A 1 -21.99 -2.59 20.18
CA MET A 1 -21.64 -1.37 19.44
C MET A 1 -20.94 -0.39 20.37
N ALA A 2 -19.62 -0.54 20.54
CA ALA A 2 -18.82 0.47 21.23
C ALA A 2 -18.54 1.60 20.24
N LYS A 3 -18.94 2.84 20.57
CA LYS A 3 -18.49 4.03 19.84
C LYS A 3 -16.97 4.08 19.98
N VAL A 4 -16.24 3.81 18.90
CA VAL A 4 -14.81 4.13 18.78
C VAL A 4 -14.70 5.63 19.07
N ARG A 5 -14.19 5.98 20.25
CA ARG A 5 -13.80 7.36 20.57
C ARG A 5 -12.54 7.63 19.76
N THR A 6 -12.71 8.06 18.51
CA THR A 6 -11.61 8.66 17.74
C THR A 6 -11.10 9.86 18.53
N GLY A 7 -9.90 9.75 19.10
CA GLY A 7 -9.20 10.86 19.74
C GLY A 7 -9.14 12.08 18.79
N ARG A 8 -8.99 13.28 19.38
CA ARG A 8 -8.92 14.59 18.71
C ARG A 8 -7.71 14.71 17.77
N VAL A 9 -7.66 13.95 16.68
CA VAL A 9 -6.71 14.15 15.59
C VAL A 9 -7.37 15.10 14.58
N GLY A 10 -7.54 16.35 14.98
CA GLY A 10 -7.96 17.45 14.11
C GLY A 10 -6.76 18.36 13.84
N GLY A 11 -6.57 18.78 12.60
CA GLY A 11 -5.46 19.65 12.25
C GLY A 11 -5.37 19.93 10.76
N GLN A 12 -4.51 20.88 10.43
CA GLN A 12 -4.25 21.31 9.07
C GLN A 12 -2.76 21.09 8.77
N VAL A 13 -2.45 20.56 7.61
CA VAL A 13 -1.08 20.44 7.11
C VAL A 13 -0.99 20.98 5.68
N VAL A 14 0.16 21.54 5.33
CA VAL A 14 0.42 22.03 3.97
C VAL A 14 1.38 21.07 3.28
N VAL A 15 1.02 20.62 2.09
CA VAL A 15 1.84 19.70 1.30
C VAL A 15 1.89 20.18 -0.15
N GLY A 16 3.09 20.58 -0.58
CA GLY A 16 3.27 21.36 -1.81
C GLY A 16 2.37 22.59 -1.78
N ASP A 17 1.52 22.72 -2.81
CA ASP A 17 0.57 23.83 -2.97
C ASP A 17 -0.83 23.52 -2.39
N HIS A 18 -0.97 22.42 -1.64
CA HIS A 18 -2.24 21.97 -1.12
C HIS A 18 -2.34 22.14 0.39
N ASN A 19 -3.50 22.61 0.82
CA ASN A 19 -3.89 22.61 2.21
C ASN A 19 -4.79 21.40 2.49
N CYS A 20 -4.37 20.54 3.43
CA CYS A 20 -5.12 19.35 3.82
C CYS A 20 -5.67 19.51 5.24
N VAL A 21 -7.00 19.50 5.36
CA VAL A 21 -7.70 19.53 6.65
C VAL A 21 -8.10 18.10 7.00
N ILE A 22 -7.56 17.61 8.10
CA ILE A 22 -7.66 16.21 8.51
C ILE A 22 -8.87 16.04 9.43
N ASN A 23 -9.74 15.09 9.09
CA ASN A 23 -10.90 14.74 9.91
C ASN A 23 -11.05 13.21 10.01
N ALA A 24 -10.71 12.67 11.17
CA ALA A 24 -10.75 11.22 11.43
C ALA A 24 -12.15 10.58 11.25
N ALA A 25 -13.23 11.35 11.49
CA ALA A 25 -14.61 10.84 11.44
C ALA A 25 -15.29 11.03 10.08
N LYS A 26 -15.10 12.19 9.45
CA LYS A 26 -15.80 12.59 8.21
C LYS A 26 -14.97 12.45 6.94
N GLY A 27 -13.71 12.06 7.08
CA GLY A 27 -12.74 12.03 6.00
C GLY A 27 -12.10 13.40 5.75
N SER A 28 -10.88 13.38 5.24
CA SER A 28 -10.05 14.56 5.02
C SER A 28 -10.50 15.36 3.81
N THR A 29 -10.23 16.66 3.82
CA THR A 29 -10.52 17.55 2.69
C THR A 29 -9.26 18.24 2.20
N VAL A 30 -9.23 18.57 0.91
CA VAL A 30 -8.08 19.18 0.23
C VAL A 30 -8.55 20.43 -0.47
N SER A 31 -7.83 21.52 -0.24
CA SER A 31 -8.00 22.79 -0.93
C SER A 31 -6.66 23.26 -1.47
N VAL A 32 -6.69 24.12 -2.50
CA VAL A 32 -5.47 24.78 -2.96
C VAL A 32 -5.08 25.84 -1.93
N HIS A 33 -3.83 25.81 -1.49
CA HIS A 33 -3.30 26.82 -0.58
C HIS A 33 -3.26 28.16 -1.32
N GLN A 34 -4.01 29.15 -0.82
CA GLN A 34 -4.14 30.48 -1.47
C GLN A 34 -2.96 31.42 -1.14
N GLY A 35 -2.10 31.02 -0.19
CA GLY A 35 -0.90 31.77 0.19
C GLY A 35 0.32 31.34 -0.61
N GLY A 36 1.39 32.13 -0.49
CA GLY A 36 2.71 31.64 -0.84
C GLY A 36 3.11 30.44 0.02
N PRO A 37 4.04 29.62 -0.44
CA PRO A 37 4.48 28.43 0.28
C PRO A 37 5.00 28.80 1.69
N PRO A 38 4.68 28.00 2.72
CA PRO A 38 5.04 28.32 4.10
C PRO A 38 6.54 28.65 4.25
N PRO A 39 6.89 29.68 5.05
CA PRO A 39 8.28 29.94 5.38
C PRO A 39 8.84 28.78 6.20
N VAL A 40 10.09 28.41 5.92
CA VAL A 40 10.84 27.42 6.68
C VAL A 40 12.20 28.00 7.04
N THR A 41 12.67 27.68 8.24
CA THR A 41 13.95 28.17 8.75
C THR A 41 14.94 27.02 8.79
N LEU A 42 16.13 27.23 8.22
CA LEU A 42 17.22 26.27 8.34
C LEU A 42 17.67 26.20 9.80
N ARG A 43 17.88 25.00 10.33
CA ARG A 43 18.38 24.81 11.70
C ARG A 43 19.88 25.09 11.75
N ASP A 44 20.33 25.73 12.81
CA ASP A 44 21.77 25.95 13.06
C ASP A 44 22.51 24.62 13.28
N GLU A 45 21.85 23.68 13.97
CA GLU A 45 22.33 22.31 14.15
C GLU A 45 21.31 21.30 13.62
N PRO A 46 21.68 20.46 12.64
CA PRO A 46 20.77 19.46 12.10
C PRO A 46 20.35 18.41 13.14
N GLY A 47 19.03 18.20 13.26
CA GLY A 47 18.38 17.32 14.24
C GLY A 47 18.24 15.86 13.79
N GLY A 48 19.36 15.19 13.48
CA GLY A 48 19.37 13.77 13.10
C GLY A 48 19.02 12.79 14.24
N ASP A 49 18.94 11.50 13.90
CA ASP A 49 18.86 10.42 14.87
C ASP A 49 20.17 10.32 15.67
N ARG A 50 20.10 9.78 16.90
CA ARG A 50 21.32 9.48 17.67
C ARG A 50 22.11 8.39 16.95
N LEU A 51 23.43 8.54 16.95
CA LEU A 51 24.33 7.51 16.45
C LEU A 51 24.14 6.20 17.26
N PRO A 52 24.38 5.03 16.65
CA PRO A 52 24.41 3.76 17.35
C PRO A 52 25.34 3.81 18.57
N ARG A 53 25.00 3.07 19.64
CA ARG A 53 25.84 3.00 20.85
C ARG A 53 27.27 2.53 20.51
N THR A 54 28.22 3.04 21.29
CA THR A 54 29.64 2.74 21.22
C THR A 54 29.90 1.25 21.43
N GLY A 55 30.48 0.59 20.43
CA GLY A 55 31.32 -0.60 20.64
C GLY A 55 32.79 -0.19 20.64
N ALA A 56 33.70 -1.15 20.85
CA ALA A 56 35.12 -0.94 20.61
C ALA A 56 35.35 -0.26 19.24
N VAL A 57 36.37 0.60 19.16
CA VAL A 57 36.75 1.31 17.92
C VAL A 57 36.82 0.29 16.77
N PRO A 58 36.30 0.59 15.57
CA PRO A 58 36.33 -0.36 14.47
C PRO A 58 37.77 -0.68 14.07
N HIS A 59 38.35 -1.72 14.66
CA HIS A 59 39.71 -2.14 14.34
C HIS A 59 39.76 -2.64 12.89
N GLY A 60 40.76 -2.17 12.13
CA GLY A 60 41.06 -2.68 10.80
C GLY A 60 40.10 -2.25 9.69
N ARG A 61 39.44 -1.09 9.81
CA ARG A 61 38.57 -0.51 8.76
C ARG A 61 39.13 0.75 8.09
N ASP A 62 40.40 1.09 8.35
CA ASP A 62 41.05 2.29 7.82
C ASP A 62 41.05 2.34 6.29
N ALA A 63 41.24 1.18 5.63
CA ALA A 63 41.26 1.10 4.17
C ALA A 63 39.87 1.36 3.57
N GLU A 64 38.82 0.84 4.19
CA GLU A 64 37.44 1.09 3.81
C GLU A 64 37.06 2.55 4.02
N ILE A 65 37.41 3.15 5.15
CA ILE A 65 37.17 4.57 5.45
C ILE A 65 37.86 5.45 4.40
N ALA A 66 39.17 5.22 4.16
CA ALA A 66 39.92 5.97 3.16
C ALA A 66 39.30 5.86 1.75
N ARG A 67 38.72 4.70 1.42
CA ARG A 67 38.03 4.50 0.14
C ARG A 67 36.70 5.26 0.07
N VAL A 68 35.93 5.29 1.15
CA VAL A 68 34.71 6.10 1.25
C VAL A 68 35.07 7.58 1.12
N ASP A 69 36.10 8.05 1.82
CA ASP A 69 36.57 9.43 1.74
C ASP A 69 36.99 9.84 0.33
N ALA A 70 37.73 8.98 -0.37
CA ALA A 70 38.14 9.22 -1.75
C ALA A 70 36.95 9.35 -2.72
N TRP A 71 35.85 8.63 -2.48
CA TRP A 71 34.66 8.73 -3.31
C TRP A 71 33.79 9.94 -2.98
N LEU A 72 33.68 10.29 -1.69
CA LEU A 72 33.00 11.51 -1.27
C LEU A 72 33.73 12.76 -1.78
N ALA A 73 35.07 12.77 -1.76
CA ALA A 73 35.86 13.83 -2.36
C ALA A 73 35.70 13.96 -3.89
N ALA A 74 35.12 12.94 -4.55
CA ALA A 74 34.79 12.94 -5.96
C ALA A 74 33.29 13.20 -6.24
N ASP A 75 32.54 13.69 -5.24
CA ASP A 75 31.09 13.96 -5.29
C ASP A 75 30.26 12.75 -5.72
N ARG A 76 30.69 11.55 -5.32
CA ARG A 76 29.97 10.30 -5.66
C ARG A 76 29.18 9.81 -4.46
N PRO A 77 27.87 9.52 -4.61
CA PRO A 77 27.12 8.88 -3.55
C PRO A 77 27.68 7.48 -3.27
N VAL A 78 27.74 7.12 -1.98
CA VAL A 78 28.38 5.88 -1.52
C VAL A 78 27.35 4.90 -0.98
N GLU A 79 27.39 3.68 -1.48
CA GLU A 79 26.71 2.53 -0.92
C GLU A 79 27.65 1.75 -0.02
N ILE A 80 27.23 1.40 1.20
CA ILE A 80 27.89 0.43 2.05
C ILE A 80 27.00 -0.80 2.17
N ARG A 81 27.43 -1.91 1.59
CA ARG A 81 26.72 -3.18 1.57
C ARG A 81 27.39 -4.19 2.45
N GLY A 82 26.63 -5.19 2.89
CA GLY A 82 27.18 -6.33 3.58
C GLY A 82 26.12 -7.05 4.40
N VAL A 83 26.45 -8.26 4.82
CA VAL A 83 25.56 -9.09 5.63
C VAL A 83 25.22 -8.43 6.98
N PRO A 84 24.09 -8.79 7.62
CA PRO A 84 23.78 -8.32 8.97
C PRO A 84 24.93 -8.64 9.95
N GLY A 85 25.33 -7.66 10.78
CA GLY A 85 26.36 -7.87 11.80
C GLY A 85 27.82 -7.68 11.35
N VAL A 86 28.07 -7.38 10.08
CA VAL A 86 29.44 -7.15 9.55
C VAL A 86 30.08 -5.81 9.97
N GLY A 87 29.30 -4.90 10.55
CA GLY A 87 29.81 -3.62 11.09
C GLY A 87 29.43 -2.35 10.29
N LYS A 88 28.45 -2.42 9.37
CA LYS A 88 28.02 -1.25 8.57
C LYS A 88 27.67 -0.02 9.42
N SER A 89 26.82 -0.19 10.43
CA SER A 89 26.41 0.91 11.32
C SER A 89 27.57 1.44 12.18
N ALA A 90 28.56 0.59 12.50
CA ALA A 90 29.76 1.01 13.21
C ALA A 90 30.67 1.87 12.32
N LEU A 91 30.83 1.51 11.04
CA LEU A 91 31.55 2.30 10.05
C LEU A 91 30.87 3.65 9.79
N LEU A 92 29.53 3.69 9.68
CA LEU A 92 28.78 4.95 9.58
C LEU A 92 28.97 5.85 10.80
N ARG A 93 29.01 5.27 12.01
CA ARG A 93 29.25 6.01 13.25
C ARG A 93 30.64 6.65 13.24
N GLU A 94 31.66 5.89 12.88
CA GLU A 94 33.04 6.40 12.81
C GLU A 94 33.18 7.53 11.79
N LEU A 95 32.59 7.37 10.58
CA LEU A 95 32.50 8.45 9.60
C LEU A 95 31.79 9.68 10.18
N ALA A 96 30.69 9.50 10.90
CA ALA A 96 29.97 10.60 11.52
C ALA A 96 30.79 11.34 12.58
N GLU A 97 31.49 10.61 13.44
CA GLU A 97 32.33 11.18 14.51
C GLU A 97 33.54 11.92 13.94
N ALA A 98 34.24 11.33 12.95
CA ALA A 98 35.36 11.95 12.27
C ALA A 98 34.96 13.28 11.62
N ARG A 99 33.86 13.30 10.85
CA ARG A 99 33.39 14.52 10.16
C ARG A 99 32.86 15.59 11.12
N ARG A 100 32.25 15.20 12.23
CA ARG A 100 31.89 16.15 13.29
C ARG A 100 33.12 16.76 13.95
N ALA A 101 34.18 15.99 14.17
CA ALA A 101 35.44 16.50 14.70
C ALA A 101 36.12 17.49 13.74
N GLU A 102 35.93 17.33 12.43
CA GLU A 102 36.35 18.29 11.39
C GLU A 102 35.44 19.53 11.28
N GLY A 103 34.34 19.60 12.04
CA GLY A 103 33.39 20.70 12.00
C GLY A 103 32.36 20.65 10.87
N ARG A 104 32.22 19.52 10.16
CA ARG A 104 31.15 19.34 9.15
C ARG A 104 29.83 19.00 9.83
N HIS A 105 28.73 19.49 9.26
CA HIS A 105 27.39 19.07 9.64
C HIS A 105 27.13 17.62 9.21
N VAL A 106 26.64 16.78 10.13
CA VAL A 106 26.35 15.37 9.87
C VAL A 106 24.93 15.03 10.31
N VAL A 107 24.13 14.54 9.36
CA VAL A 107 22.76 14.07 9.56
C VAL A 107 22.74 12.55 9.46
N TYR A 108 22.60 11.89 10.61
CA TYR A 108 22.38 10.44 10.66
C TYR A 108 20.89 10.12 10.74
N LEU A 109 20.40 9.19 9.93
CA LEU A 109 19.00 8.75 9.92
C LEU A 109 18.93 7.23 9.82
N SER A 110 18.13 6.62 10.70
CA SER A 110 17.69 5.23 10.52
C SER A 110 16.50 5.19 9.56
N ALA A 111 16.65 4.45 8.45
CA ALA A 111 15.58 4.16 7.48
C ALA A 111 14.90 2.80 7.72
N SER A 112 15.26 2.12 8.81
CA SER A 112 14.82 0.78 9.16
C SER A 112 13.29 0.67 9.24
N GLY A 113 12.71 -0.17 8.39
CA GLY A 113 11.25 -0.38 8.30
C GLY A 113 10.45 0.81 7.76
N LEU A 114 11.09 1.91 7.33
CA LEU A 114 10.40 3.10 6.86
C LEU A 114 10.32 3.17 5.33
N PRO A 115 9.17 3.56 4.76
CA PRO A 115 9.09 3.91 3.35
C PRO A 115 9.94 5.14 3.01
N VAL A 116 10.50 5.20 1.79
CA VAL A 116 11.36 6.32 1.36
C VAL A 116 10.71 7.70 1.53
N ALA A 117 9.39 7.82 1.38
CA ALA A 117 8.69 9.09 1.58
C ALA A 117 8.82 9.61 3.02
N ASP A 118 8.86 8.70 4.01
CA ASP A 118 9.01 9.06 5.41
C ASP A 118 10.49 9.29 5.77
N VAL A 119 11.42 8.62 5.09
CA VAL A 119 12.86 8.93 5.17
C VAL A 119 13.14 10.34 4.64
N LEU A 120 12.56 10.71 3.50
CA LEU A 120 12.63 12.07 2.93
C LEU A 120 12.02 13.11 3.88
N ARG A 121 10.90 12.77 4.54
CA ARG A 121 10.31 13.63 5.59
C ARG A 121 11.29 13.83 6.73
N LYS A 122 11.88 12.75 7.27
CA LYS A 122 12.87 12.81 8.36
C LYS A 122 14.09 13.63 7.97
N LEU A 123 14.59 13.47 6.74
CA LEU A 123 15.71 14.22 6.20
C LEU A 123 15.41 15.73 6.13
N PHE A 124 14.23 16.09 5.67
CA PHE A 124 13.82 17.49 5.60
C PHE A 124 13.69 18.14 7.00
N VAL A 125 12.98 17.50 7.94
CA VAL A 125 12.80 18.06 9.30
C VAL A 125 14.05 17.97 10.17
N ALA A 126 15.02 17.14 9.80
CA ALA A 126 16.35 17.18 10.41
C ALA A 126 17.09 18.47 10.07
N CYS A 127 16.86 19.05 8.88
CA CYS A 127 17.55 20.26 8.43
C CYS A 127 16.74 21.54 8.67
N TYR A 128 15.40 21.46 8.60
CA TYR A 128 14.50 22.62 8.65
C TYR A 128 13.52 22.54 9.83
N ASP A 129 13.13 23.69 10.37
CA ASP A 129 11.98 23.82 11.25
C ASP A 129 10.70 23.94 10.41
N ALA A 130 9.93 22.85 10.32
CA ALA A 130 8.83 22.70 9.37
C ALA A 130 7.82 21.60 9.78
N ASP A 131 7.29 21.67 11.00
CA ASP A 131 6.46 20.60 11.58
C ASP A 131 5.19 20.26 10.77
N ASP A 132 4.52 21.27 10.21
CA ASP A 132 3.24 21.13 9.50
C ASP A 132 3.34 21.30 7.98
N TYR A 133 4.56 21.33 7.42
CA TYR A 133 4.80 21.57 6.00
C TYR A 133 5.67 20.51 5.33
N GLN A 134 5.17 19.94 4.23
CA GLN A 134 5.94 19.06 3.34
C GLN A 134 6.09 19.71 1.96
N PRO A 135 7.31 20.11 1.53
CA PRO A 135 7.54 20.63 0.19
C PRO A 135 7.20 19.62 -0.92
N ASP A 136 6.83 20.12 -2.11
CA ASP A 136 6.85 19.31 -3.33
C ASP A 136 8.30 18.89 -3.67
N PRO A 137 8.52 17.84 -4.50
CA PRO A 137 9.86 17.34 -4.80
C PRO A 137 10.82 18.38 -5.38
N ALA A 138 10.33 19.28 -6.25
CA ALA A 138 11.18 20.28 -6.89
C ALA A 138 11.61 21.36 -5.88
N ARG A 139 10.71 21.77 -4.98
CA ARG A 139 11.03 22.69 -3.90
C ARG A 139 11.91 22.04 -2.83
N LEU A 140 11.68 20.77 -2.50
CA LEU A 140 12.52 20.02 -1.58
C LEU A 140 13.96 20.04 -2.07
N GLY A 141 14.20 19.70 -3.34
CA GLY A 141 15.54 19.75 -3.94
C GLY A 141 16.17 21.16 -3.87
N ARG A 142 15.40 22.22 -4.15
CA ARG A 142 15.91 23.61 -4.04
C ARG A 142 16.29 23.99 -2.60
N LEU A 143 15.46 23.65 -1.62
CA LEU A 143 15.74 23.91 -0.20
C LEU A 143 16.96 23.10 0.28
N MET A 144 17.01 21.83 -0.07
CA MET A 144 18.10 20.95 0.32
C MET A 144 19.42 21.28 -0.42
N GLY A 145 19.37 22.02 -1.53
CA GLY A 145 20.56 22.53 -2.20
C GLY A 145 21.31 23.61 -1.42
N ALA A 146 20.69 24.22 -0.40
CA ALA A 146 21.35 25.14 0.51
C ALA A 146 22.01 24.43 1.72
N VAL A 147 21.85 23.10 1.84
CA VAL A 147 22.34 22.32 2.97
C VAL A 147 23.63 21.60 2.59
N ASP A 148 24.76 22.08 3.10
CA ASP A 148 26.04 21.38 3.05
C ASP A 148 26.21 20.51 4.30
N ALA A 149 25.90 19.22 4.16
CA ALA A 149 26.02 18.24 5.22
C ALA A 149 26.37 16.86 4.64
N LEU A 150 26.94 16.00 5.48
CA LEU A 150 27.04 14.57 5.23
C LEU A 150 25.77 13.87 5.72
N PHE A 151 25.02 13.28 4.80
CA PHE A 151 23.82 12.49 5.06
C PHE A 151 24.18 11.00 5.15
N LEU A 152 23.95 10.42 6.32
CA LEU A 152 24.20 9.00 6.60
C LEU A 152 22.85 8.31 6.81
N ILE A 153 22.45 7.46 5.86
CA ILE A 153 21.20 6.71 5.93
C ILE A 153 21.50 5.26 6.25
N ASP A 154 21.16 4.83 7.46
CA ASP A 154 21.37 3.45 7.92
C ASP A 154 20.16 2.55 7.63
N ASP A 155 20.44 1.28 7.35
CA ASP A 155 19.47 0.20 7.13
C ASP A 155 18.38 0.52 6.08
N PHE A 156 18.80 1.05 4.94
CA PHE A 156 17.89 1.40 3.86
C PHE A 156 17.48 0.17 3.03
N ALA A 157 16.17 -0.05 2.93
CA ALA A 157 15.56 -1.14 2.17
C ALA A 157 14.70 -0.60 0.99
N GLY A 158 15.33 0.14 0.06
CA GLY A 158 14.67 0.73 -1.10
C GLY A 158 15.15 0.20 -2.45
N SER A 159 14.38 0.48 -3.51
CA SER A 159 14.77 0.25 -4.91
C SER A 159 15.71 1.35 -5.41
N ALA A 160 16.28 1.17 -6.60
CA ALA A 160 17.07 2.20 -7.29
C ALA A 160 16.29 3.52 -7.45
N GLU A 161 15.00 3.46 -7.81
CA GLU A 161 14.13 4.64 -7.88
C GLU A 161 14.03 5.38 -6.54
N ASN A 162 14.00 4.65 -5.42
CA ASN A 162 13.99 5.27 -4.11
C ASN A 162 15.32 5.96 -3.79
N VAL A 163 16.45 5.42 -4.27
CA VAL A 163 17.77 6.07 -4.16
C VAL A 163 17.82 7.34 -5.00
N ASP A 164 17.32 7.33 -6.24
CA ASP A 164 17.28 8.53 -7.10
C ASP A 164 16.52 9.67 -6.42
N ARG A 165 15.45 9.35 -5.71
CA ARG A 165 14.69 10.33 -4.91
C ARG A 165 15.46 10.87 -3.72
N LEU A 166 16.30 10.06 -3.06
CA LEU A 166 17.18 10.52 -1.99
C LEU A 166 18.26 11.45 -2.54
N LEU A 167 18.90 11.08 -3.67
CA LEU A 167 19.89 11.91 -4.35
C LEU A 167 19.31 13.26 -4.78
N ALA A 168 18.10 13.26 -5.36
CA ALA A 168 17.41 14.49 -5.72
C ALA A 168 17.05 15.38 -4.51
N ALA A 169 16.97 14.79 -3.32
CA ALA A 169 16.69 15.49 -2.06
C ALA A 169 17.96 15.86 -1.26
N THR A 170 19.16 15.50 -1.73
CA THR A 170 20.44 15.91 -1.12
C THR A 170 21.39 16.51 -2.16
N PRO A 171 20.97 17.50 -2.99
CA PRO A 171 21.81 18.01 -4.07
C PRO A 171 22.98 18.87 -3.58
N GLY A 172 22.94 19.38 -2.35
CA GLY A 172 23.98 20.24 -1.77
C GLY A 172 24.97 19.52 -0.84
N GLY A 173 24.81 18.20 -0.62
CA GLY A 173 25.60 17.47 0.37
C GLY A 173 25.96 16.05 -0.05
N ASP A 174 26.83 15.45 0.77
CA ASP A 174 27.35 14.10 0.56
C ASP A 174 26.33 13.05 1.04
N LEU A 175 26.13 11.96 0.29
CA LEU A 175 25.19 10.90 0.65
C LEU A 175 25.89 9.55 0.80
N VAL A 176 25.75 8.93 1.98
CA VAL A 176 26.17 7.55 2.26
C VAL A 176 24.98 6.73 2.72
N ILE A 177 24.76 5.59 2.09
CA ILE A 177 23.64 4.68 2.37
C ILE A 177 24.19 3.32 2.80
N ALA A 178 23.83 2.85 3.99
CA ALA A 178 24.05 1.46 4.38
C ALA A 178 22.82 0.60 4.05
N THR A 179 23.06 -0.53 3.40
CA THR A 179 21.98 -1.43 2.96
C THR A 179 22.40 -2.90 3.03
N GLY A 180 21.42 -3.79 3.12
CA GLY A 180 21.63 -5.23 3.04
C GLY A 180 21.69 -5.76 1.59
N ARG A 181 21.16 -5.03 0.61
CA ARG A 181 21.10 -5.46 -0.80
C ARG A 181 21.50 -4.31 -1.74
N PRO A 182 22.09 -4.60 -2.91
CA PRO A 182 22.40 -3.55 -3.89
C PRO A 182 21.16 -2.76 -4.31
N CYS A 183 21.22 -1.44 -4.15
CA CYS A 183 20.18 -0.48 -4.54
C CYS A 183 20.71 0.65 -5.44
N LEU A 184 22.00 0.97 -5.43
CA LEU A 184 22.56 2.10 -6.21
C LEU A 184 22.72 1.87 -7.71
N GLY A 185 22.47 0.67 -8.23
CA GLY A 185 22.30 0.38 -9.67
C GLY A 185 23.46 0.73 -10.62
N GLY A 186 24.61 1.18 -10.09
CA GLY A 186 25.77 1.64 -10.87
C GLY A 186 25.98 3.17 -10.91
N SER A 187 25.03 3.96 -10.39
CA SER A 187 25.06 5.44 -10.41
C SER A 187 25.94 6.06 -9.31
N GLY A 188 26.62 5.26 -8.51
CA GLY A 188 27.44 5.69 -7.37
C GLY A 188 28.63 4.77 -7.13
N ALA A 189 29.33 4.98 -6.03
CA ALA A 189 30.35 4.05 -5.56
C ALA A 189 29.74 3.02 -4.60
N SER A 190 30.21 1.78 -4.65
CA SER A 190 29.69 0.72 -3.79
C SER A 190 30.82 -0.02 -3.10
N LEU A 191 30.76 -0.02 -1.77
CA LEU A 191 31.67 -0.73 -0.87
C LEU A 191 30.93 -1.96 -0.33
N GLU A 192 31.42 -3.14 -0.69
CA GLU A 192 31.03 -4.36 0.00
C GLU A 192 31.92 -4.55 1.23
N LEU A 193 31.30 -4.61 2.39
CA LEU A 193 31.94 -4.81 3.69
C LEU A 193 31.90 -6.31 4.02
N THR A 194 33.09 -6.91 4.05
CA THR A 194 33.30 -8.32 4.43
C THR A 194 33.69 -8.45 5.91
N GLY A 195 33.81 -9.66 6.44
CA GLY A 195 34.38 -9.88 7.78
C GLY A 195 35.77 -9.25 7.96
N LEU A 196 36.16 -9.06 9.22
CA LEU A 196 37.47 -8.53 9.61
C LEU A 196 38.58 -9.52 9.22
N GLY A 197 39.76 -8.97 8.88
CA GLY A 197 40.98 -9.77 8.80
C GLY A 197 41.37 -10.33 10.17
N GLU A 198 42.18 -11.39 10.19
CA GLU A 198 42.53 -12.13 11.42
C GLU A 198 43.08 -11.22 12.53
N ASP A 199 44.06 -10.35 12.22
CA ASP A 199 44.65 -9.43 13.21
C ASP A 199 43.61 -8.48 13.82
N ALA A 200 42.70 -7.94 13.01
CA ALA A 200 41.64 -7.04 13.46
C ALA A 200 40.55 -7.78 14.24
N ALA A 201 40.27 -9.04 13.87
CA ALA A 201 39.33 -9.90 14.58
C ALA A 201 39.85 -10.29 15.97
N LEU A 202 41.15 -10.61 16.10
CA LEU A 202 41.80 -10.87 17.39
C LEU A 202 41.83 -9.61 18.25
N ALA A 203 42.17 -8.45 17.67
CA ALA A 203 42.13 -7.17 18.38
C ALA A 203 40.71 -6.85 18.89
N LEU A 204 39.67 -7.18 18.13
CA LEU A 204 38.29 -7.04 18.58
C LEU A 204 37.99 -7.97 19.78
N ILE A 205 38.44 -9.23 19.75
CA ILE A 205 38.26 -10.17 20.87
C ILE A 205 38.94 -9.62 22.14
N GLU A 206 40.18 -9.13 22.04
CA GLU A 206 40.91 -8.53 23.16
C GLU A 206 40.22 -7.27 23.70
N ALA A 207 39.75 -6.41 22.80
CA ALA A 207 39.02 -5.20 23.16
C ALA A 207 37.71 -5.53 23.89
N GLU A 208 36.97 -6.53 23.41
CA GLU A 208 35.78 -7.00 24.11
C GLU A 208 36.15 -7.57 25.46
N LEU A 209 37.14 -8.47 25.57
CA LEU A 209 37.60 -9.05 26.85
C LEU A 209 38.10 -8.00 27.86
N GLY A 210 38.56 -6.84 27.38
CA GLY A 210 39.17 -5.78 28.19
C GLY A 210 40.60 -6.12 28.66
N ARG A 211 41.23 -7.13 28.05
CA ARG A 211 42.59 -7.61 28.36
C ARG A 211 43.19 -8.33 27.13
N PRO A 212 44.52 -8.44 27.03
CA PRO A 212 45.14 -9.26 25.98
C PRO A 212 44.78 -10.75 26.13
N LEU A 213 44.87 -11.48 25.02
CA LEU A 213 44.72 -12.94 25.00
C LEU A 213 45.86 -13.62 25.75
N ARG A 214 45.55 -14.70 26.47
CA ARG A 214 46.55 -15.59 27.08
C ARG A 214 47.06 -16.58 26.02
N ASP A 215 48.25 -17.14 26.23
CA ASP A 215 48.86 -18.12 25.31
C ASP A 215 47.95 -19.33 25.03
N GLU A 216 47.17 -19.76 26.03
CA GLU A 216 46.21 -20.87 25.93
C GLU A 216 44.94 -20.48 25.13
N GLU A 217 44.63 -19.19 25.03
CA GLU A 217 43.43 -18.65 24.37
C GLU A 217 43.69 -18.30 22.88
N ASP A 218 44.96 -18.18 22.45
CA ASP A 218 45.33 -17.77 21.08
C ASP A 218 44.81 -18.75 20.01
N ALA A 219 45.06 -20.05 20.16
CA ALA A 219 44.61 -21.05 19.20
C ALA A 219 43.07 -21.14 19.10
N PRO A 220 42.32 -21.21 20.22
CA PRO A 220 40.86 -21.12 20.21
C PRO A 220 40.32 -19.82 19.61
N ALA A 221 40.94 -18.66 19.89
CA ALA A 221 40.52 -17.38 19.34
C ALA A 221 40.64 -17.33 17.81
N ARG A 222 41.73 -17.89 17.25
CA ARG A 222 41.91 -18.01 15.80
C ARG A 222 40.97 -19.00 15.14
N GLU A 223 40.60 -20.08 15.84
CA GLU A 223 39.57 -21.01 15.37
C GLU A 223 38.20 -20.33 15.31
N LEU A 224 37.81 -19.62 16.36
CA LEU A 224 36.62 -18.79 16.39
C LEU A 224 36.62 -17.75 15.25
N CYS A 225 37.73 -17.05 15.02
CA CYS A 225 37.85 -16.06 13.92
C CYS A 225 37.55 -16.69 12.56
N ARG A 226 38.08 -17.89 12.31
CA ARG A 226 37.85 -18.65 11.06
C ARG A 226 36.40 -19.12 10.95
N ALA A 227 35.85 -19.72 12.01
CA ALA A 227 34.48 -20.23 12.03
C ALA A 227 33.44 -19.09 11.88
N ALA A 228 33.69 -17.95 12.53
CA ALA A 228 32.88 -16.74 12.39
C ALA A 228 33.12 -15.99 11.06
N SER A 229 34.09 -16.40 10.24
CA SER A 229 34.53 -15.67 9.04
C SER A 229 34.86 -14.19 9.32
N GLY A 230 35.41 -13.90 10.50
CA GLY A 230 35.73 -12.54 10.95
C GLY A 230 34.52 -11.62 11.15
N HIS A 231 33.28 -12.12 11.21
CA HIS A 231 32.10 -11.27 11.41
C HIS A 231 32.09 -10.69 12.85
N PRO A 232 32.20 -9.35 13.02
CA PRO A 232 32.38 -8.73 14.33
C PRO A 232 31.37 -9.19 15.37
N ARG A 233 30.07 -9.21 15.01
CA ARG A 233 29.01 -9.62 15.94
C ARG A 233 29.07 -11.09 16.36
N ALA A 234 29.49 -11.99 15.47
CA ALA A 234 29.65 -13.39 15.85
C ALA A 234 30.78 -13.56 16.88
N LEU A 235 31.86 -12.79 16.73
CA LEU A 235 32.98 -12.77 17.68
C LEU A 235 32.55 -12.23 19.05
N ARG A 236 31.84 -11.10 19.08
CA ARG A 236 31.34 -10.49 20.33
C ARG A 236 30.40 -11.44 21.09
N ARG A 237 29.43 -12.06 20.40
CA ARG A 237 28.56 -13.10 20.99
C ARG A 237 29.33 -14.25 21.61
N ALA A 238 30.36 -14.76 20.94
CA ALA A 238 31.16 -15.86 21.45
C ALA A 238 31.97 -15.45 22.69
N VAL A 239 32.51 -14.23 22.71
CA VAL A 239 33.19 -13.67 23.89
C VAL A 239 32.21 -13.49 25.06
N ASP A 240 31.01 -12.96 24.81
CA ASP A 240 30.01 -12.76 25.86
C ASP A 240 29.46 -14.09 26.40
N ALA A 241 29.27 -15.09 25.54
CA ALA A 241 28.91 -16.44 25.98
C ALA A 241 30.00 -17.08 26.85
N ALA A 242 31.28 -16.88 26.49
CA ALA A 242 32.41 -17.39 27.28
C ALA A 242 32.53 -16.72 28.66
N ARG A 243 32.05 -15.49 28.84
CA ARG A 243 32.00 -14.81 30.15
C ARG A 243 30.91 -15.35 31.08
N GLY A 244 29.80 -15.81 30.51
CA GLY A 244 28.64 -16.29 31.26
C GLY A 244 28.74 -17.74 31.73
N ALA A 245 29.57 -18.54 31.06
CA ALA A 245 29.92 -19.89 31.49
C ALA A 245 31.15 -19.85 32.40
N ASP A 246 31.20 -20.68 33.45
CA ASP A 246 32.46 -21.09 34.09
C ASP A 246 33.25 -21.98 33.10
N SER A 247 33.54 -21.44 31.92
CA SER A 247 34.32 -22.09 30.87
C SER A 247 35.78 -22.03 31.30
N GLU A 248 36.25 -23.12 31.88
CA GLU A 248 37.64 -23.24 32.33
C GLU A 248 38.61 -23.11 31.15
N PHE A 249 38.22 -23.49 29.91
CA PHE A 249 39.08 -23.39 28.73
C PHE A 249 38.29 -23.26 27.40
N GLY A 250 38.31 -22.06 26.81
CA GLY A 250 38.06 -21.86 25.37
C GLY A 250 36.79 -21.11 24.99
N PHE A 251 36.81 -20.59 23.76
CA PHE A 251 35.64 -20.04 23.07
C PHE A 251 34.92 -21.18 22.34
N GLU A 252 33.59 -21.19 22.35
CA GLU A 252 32.81 -22.07 21.46
C GLU A 252 32.98 -21.56 20.01
N PRO A 253 33.62 -22.32 19.11
CA PRO A 253 33.92 -21.85 17.77
C PRO A 253 32.68 -21.79 16.86
N ASP A 254 31.63 -22.59 17.10
CA ASP A 254 30.43 -22.59 16.24
C ASP A 254 29.46 -21.45 16.63
N PRO A 255 29.29 -20.41 15.77
CA PRO A 255 28.39 -19.29 16.07
C PRO A 255 26.93 -19.71 16.20
N ALA A 256 26.51 -20.81 15.58
CA ALA A 256 25.14 -21.30 15.65
C ALA A 256 24.84 -21.96 17.00
N VAL A 257 25.82 -22.65 17.60
CA VAL A 257 25.71 -23.21 18.96
C VAL A 257 25.60 -22.08 19.98
N VAL A 258 26.46 -21.07 19.87
CA VAL A 258 26.41 -19.87 20.72
C VAL A 258 25.05 -19.17 20.62
N ALA A 259 24.55 -18.96 19.40
CA ALA A 259 23.25 -18.31 19.20
C ALA A 259 22.09 -19.09 19.83
N ARG A 260 22.09 -20.43 19.74
CA ARG A 260 21.06 -21.27 20.37
C ARG A 260 21.13 -21.19 21.90
N ALA A 261 22.33 -21.33 22.48
CA ALA A 261 22.53 -21.24 23.92
C ALA A 261 22.09 -19.89 24.49
N LEU A 262 22.36 -18.78 23.78
CA LEU A 262 21.90 -17.45 24.17
C LEU A 262 20.37 -17.33 24.19
N VAL A 263 19.69 -17.88 23.18
CA VAL A 263 18.21 -17.89 23.12
C VAL A 263 17.62 -18.81 24.21
N ASP A 264 18.25 -19.96 24.47
CA ASP A 264 17.82 -20.91 25.49
C ASP A 264 17.96 -20.35 26.92
N GLY A 265 18.97 -19.51 27.16
CA GLY A 265 19.21 -18.82 28.43
C GLY A 265 18.30 -17.62 28.73
N LEU A 266 17.35 -17.29 27.84
CA LEU A 266 16.39 -16.20 28.05
C LEU A 266 15.28 -16.61 29.04
N ASP A 267 14.95 -15.70 29.96
CA ASP A 267 13.76 -15.82 30.79
C ASP A 267 12.46 -15.63 29.97
N GLY A 268 11.30 -15.87 30.60
CA GLY A 268 10.01 -15.81 29.92
C GLY A 268 9.71 -14.47 29.25
N VAL A 269 10.03 -13.34 29.91
CA VAL A 269 9.74 -11.99 29.40
C VAL A 269 10.69 -11.61 28.28
N ALA A 270 11.99 -11.92 28.41
CA ALA A 270 12.99 -11.71 27.36
C ALA A 270 12.72 -12.60 26.13
N ARG A 271 12.26 -13.84 26.35
CA ARG A 271 11.83 -14.73 25.26
C ARG A 271 10.60 -14.18 24.54
N GLU A 272 9.60 -13.70 25.28
CA GLU A 272 8.42 -13.06 24.68
C GLU A 272 8.82 -11.80 23.89
N ALA A 273 9.69 -10.95 24.43
CA ALA A 273 10.22 -9.79 23.73
C ALA A 273 10.95 -10.17 22.43
N LEU A 274 11.72 -11.26 22.42
CA LEU A 274 12.36 -11.79 21.22
C LEU A 274 11.35 -12.27 20.18
N LEU A 275 10.24 -12.90 20.61
CA LEU A 275 9.17 -13.32 19.71
C LEU A 275 8.48 -12.11 19.06
N VAL A 276 8.14 -11.08 19.85
CA VAL A 276 7.58 -9.83 19.32
C VAL A 276 8.54 -9.18 18.33
N LEU A 277 9.82 -9.04 18.68
CA LEU A 277 10.85 -8.50 17.78
C LEU A 277 11.00 -9.34 16.49
N SER A 278 10.74 -10.65 16.54
CA SER A 278 10.80 -11.54 15.37
C SER A 278 9.66 -11.33 14.39
N LEU A 279 8.51 -10.82 14.85
CA LEU A 279 7.41 -10.37 13.99
C LEU A 279 7.72 -9.06 13.26
N LEU A 280 8.62 -8.23 13.82
CA LEU A 280 8.82 -6.86 13.39
C LEU A 280 9.88 -6.70 12.29
N ASP A 281 10.51 -7.79 11.85
CA ASP A 281 11.61 -7.75 10.89
C ASP A 281 12.71 -6.76 11.33
N ALA A 282 12.89 -5.68 10.57
CA ALA A 282 13.83 -4.61 10.86
C ALA A 282 13.21 -3.46 11.67
N ALA A 283 11.90 -3.42 11.90
CA ALA A 283 11.29 -2.30 12.61
C ALA A 283 11.78 -2.25 14.08
N PRO A 284 12.29 -1.09 14.56
CA PRO A 284 12.69 -0.93 15.95
C PRO A 284 11.46 -0.86 16.86
N LEU A 285 11.52 -1.47 18.05
CA LEU A 285 10.45 -1.56 19.05
C LEU A 285 10.81 -0.81 20.33
N SER A 286 9.98 0.14 20.76
CA SER A 286 10.15 0.81 22.06
C SER A 286 9.74 -0.08 23.24
N ALA A 287 10.33 0.16 24.41
CA ALA A 287 9.94 -0.54 25.63
C ALA A 287 8.50 -0.26 26.04
N ALA A 288 8.00 0.96 25.79
CA ALA A 288 6.62 1.35 26.07
C ALA A 288 5.63 0.56 25.21
N LEU A 289 5.93 0.39 23.92
CA LEU A 289 5.07 -0.40 23.04
C LEU A 289 5.21 -1.91 23.33
N LEU A 290 6.41 -2.40 23.66
CA LEU A 290 6.57 -3.80 24.11
C LEU A 290 5.69 -4.09 25.32
N ALA A 291 5.73 -3.24 26.36
CA ALA A 291 4.88 -3.36 27.54
C ALA A 291 3.38 -3.33 27.18
N THR A 292 3.01 -2.49 26.21
CA THR A 292 1.63 -2.42 25.70
C THR A 292 1.21 -3.72 25.01
N LEU A 293 2.08 -4.31 24.18
CA LEU A 293 1.79 -5.54 23.43
C LEU A 293 1.74 -6.76 24.35
N THR A 294 2.73 -6.95 25.21
CA THR A 294 2.83 -8.13 26.10
C THR A 294 1.99 -7.99 27.37
N GLY A 295 1.61 -6.76 27.75
CA GLY A 295 0.93 -6.47 29.01
C GLY A 295 1.86 -6.56 30.22
N ALA A 296 3.18 -6.60 30.00
CA ALA A 296 4.19 -6.57 31.05
C ALA A 296 4.29 -5.19 31.69
N GLU A 297 4.81 -5.15 32.92
CA GLU A 297 5.20 -3.90 33.58
C GLU A 297 6.27 -3.17 32.75
N ALA A 298 6.20 -1.83 32.70
CA ALA A 298 7.12 -1.04 31.88
C ALA A 298 8.60 -1.27 32.24
N GLY A 299 8.89 -1.49 33.53
CA GLY A 299 10.23 -1.81 34.01
C GLY A 299 10.75 -3.17 33.51
N ASP A 300 9.88 -4.18 33.43
CA ASP A 300 10.24 -5.51 32.96
C ASP A 300 10.48 -5.51 31.44
N ALA A 301 9.68 -4.76 30.68
CA ALA A 301 9.89 -4.58 29.25
C ALA A 301 11.24 -3.91 28.93
N VAL A 302 11.65 -2.90 29.71
CA VAL A 302 12.97 -2.28 29.58
C VAL A 302 14.07 -3.30 29.84
N ARG A 303 14.00 -4.03 30.97
CA ARG A 303 15.00 -5.04 31.35
C ARG A 303 15.11 -6.18 30.34
N ALA A 304 13.97 -6.62 29.78
CA ALA A 304 13.93 -7.65 28.75
C ALA A 304 14.67 -7.20 27.49
N LEU A 305 14.42 -5.98 27.01
CA LEU A 305 15.11 -5.43 25.84
C LEU A 305 16.60 -5.16 26.09
N GLU A 306 16.97 -4.69 27.28
CA GLU A 306 18.37 -4.55 27.70
C GLU A 306 19.08 -5.91 27.71
N ARG A 307 18.46 -6.94 28.29
CA ARG A 307 19.01 -8.31 28.30
C ARG A 307 19.19 -8.87 26.89
N LEU A 308 18.26 -8.60 25.97
CA LEU A 308 18.42 -8.98 24.56
C LEU A 308 19.54 -8.20 23.88
N ALA A 309 19.76 -6.94 24.25
CA ALA A 309 20.88 -6.16 23.73
C ALA A 309 22.23 -6.64 24.27
N ASP A 310 22.30 -7.01 25.55
CA ASP A 310 23.49 -7.59 26.17
C ASP A 310 23.84 -8.96 25.56
N ALA A 311 22.84 -9.74 25.14
CA ALA A 311 23.04 -10.99 24.41
C ALA A 311 23.29 -10.79 22.89
N GLU A 312 23.39 -9.54 22.43
CA GLU A 312 23.47 -9.14 21.02
C GLU A 312 22.35 -9.70 20.12
N LEU A 313 21.20 -10.08 20.69
CA LEU A 313 20.00 -10.53 19.99
C LEU A 313 19.11 -9.35 19.55
N ALA A 314 19.33 -8.18 20.15
CA ALA A 314 18.76 -6.91 19.73
C ALA A 314 19.83 -5.81 19.69
N VAL A 315 19.61 -4.76 18.89
CA VAL A 315 20.47 -3.56 18.88
C VAL A 315 19.65 -2.36 19.36
N PRO A 316 20.16 -1.59 20.34
CA PRO A 316 19.52 -0.36 20.76
C PRO A 316 19.57 0.67 19.64
N THR A 317 18.41 1.24 19.37
CA THR A 317 18.14 2.41 18.52
C THR A 317 17.54 3.50 19.42
N ARG A 318 17.29 4.71 18.93
CA ARG A 318 16.85 5.86 19.76
C ARG A 318 15.58 5.52 20.60
N GLY A 319 15.75 5.11 21.86
CA GLY A 319 14.65 4.73 22.75
C GLY A 319 13.94 3.41 22.40
N ALA A 320 14.48 2.66 21.44
CA ALA A 320 13.86 1.45 20.90
C ALA A 320 14.92 0.38 20.61
N TYR A 321 14.50 -0.83 20.28
CA TYR A 321 15.39 -1.98 20.06
C TYR A 321 14.97 -2.71 18.79
N ARG A 322 15.94 -3.09 17.96
CA ARG A 322 15.68 -3.82 16.71
C ARG A 322 16.21 -5.23 16.82
N ARG A 323 15.48 -6.21 16.26
CA ARG A 323 15.93 -7.59 16.17
C ARG A 323 17.25 -7.69 15.41
N VAL A 324 18.08 -8.58 15.90
CA VAL A 324 19.24 -9.06 15.16
C VAL A 324 18.97 -10.46 14.62
N PRO A 325 18.80 -10.64 13.30
CA PRO A 325 18.69 -11.98 12.74
C PRO A 325 20.04 -12.73 12.85
N PRO A 326 20.02 -14.06 13.08
CA PRO A 326 21.21 -14.89 12.95
C PRO A 326 21.80 -14.80 11.53
N SER A 327 23.10 -15.11 11.40
CA SER A 327 23.83 -15.01 10.13
C SER A 327 23.24 -15.90 9.03
N ASP A 328 22.70 -17.05 9.44
CA ASP A 328 22.10 -18.06 8.57
C ASP A 328 20.57 -17.96 8.50
N ASP A 329 19.97 -16.86 9.01
CA ASP A 329 18.52 -16.61 8.95
C ASP A 329 18.10 -16.39 7.48
N ASP A 330 17.67 -17.45 6.82
CA ASP A 330 17.05 -17.40 5.49
C ASP A 330 15.60 -16.87 5.53
N GLY A 331 15.11 -16.52 6.72
CA GLY A 331 13.76 -16.03 6.97
C GLY A 331 12.69 -17.11 7.00
N THR A 332 13.04 -18.40 6.94
CA THR A 332 12.06 -19.50 6.90
C THR A 332 11.76 -20.11 8.26
N ASP A 333 12.70 -20.08 9.21
CA ASP A 333 12.57 -20.67 10.54
C ASP A 333 12.65 -19.60 11.64
N ARG A 334 11.73 -18.64 11.59
CA ARG A 334 11.65 -17.59 12.61
C ARG A 334 10.74 -18.00 13.74
N PRO A 335 11.15 -17.80 15.00
CA PRO A 335 10.29 -18.07 16.13
C PRO A 335 9.10 -17.09 16.07
N SER A 336 7.90 -17.65 16.10
CA SER A 336 6.63 -16.91 16.07
C SER A 336 5.87 -17.15 17.36
N PRO A 337 5.18 -16.14 17.92
CA PRO A 337 4.21 -16.36 18.99
C PRO A 337 3.12 -17.36 18.57
N ALA A 338 2.44 -17.93 19.57
CA ALA A 338 1.23 -18.69 19.34
C ALA A 338 0.14 -17.78 18.72
N ALA A 339 -0.80 -18.38 17.99
CA ALA A 339 -1.86 -17.64 17.29
C ALA A 339 -2.71 -16.79 18.26
N ASP A 340 -3.01 -17.30 19.46
CA ASP A 340 -3.79 -16.59 20.47
C ASP A 340 -3.04 -15.35 21.01
N ASP A 341 -1.73 -15.48 21.26
CA ASP A 341 -0.88 -14.36 21.70
C ASP A 341 -0.78 -13.29 20.60
N LEU A 342 -0.63 -13.73 19.34
CA LEU A 342 -0.57 -12.85 18.19
C LEU A 342 -1.85 -12.03 18.02
N ALA A 343 -3.02 -12.68 18.12
CA ALA A 343 -4.31 -12.00 18.09
C ALA A 343 -4.48 -11.00 19.25
N LEU A 344 -3.95 -11.33 20.44
CA LEU A 344 -3.93 -10.43 21.59
C LEU A 344 -3.03 -9.21 21.35
N TYR A 345 -1.84 -9.39 20.77
CA TYR A 345 -0.93 -8.30 20.41
C TYR A 345 -1.59 -7.33 19.43
N PHE A 346 -2.25 -7.83 18.38
CA PHE A 346 -2.96 -6.98 17.43
C PHE A 346 -4.07 -6.17 18.09
N ARG A 347 -4.85 -6.79 18.99
CA ARG A 347 -5.92 -6.11 19.71
C ARG A 347 -5.39 -4.99 20.60
N ARG A 348 -4.35 -5.28 21.39
CA ARG A 348 -3.70 -4.29 22.27
C ARG A 348 -3.10 -3.13 21.48
N LEU A 349 -2.53 -3.40 20.31
CA LEU A 349 -2.03 -2.37 19.40
C LEU A 349 -3.16 -1.48 18.86
N ALA A 350 -4.29 -2.06 18.46
CA ALA A 350 -5.46 -1.31 18.00
C ALA A 350 -6.05 -0.43 19.11
N ASP A 351 -6.15 -0.96 20.33
CA ASP A 351 -6.63 -0.22 21.51
C ASP A 351 -5.69 0.93 21.88
N TRP A 352 -4.37 0.69 21.84
CA TRP A 352 -3.36 1.74 22.02
C TRP A 352 -3.48 2.82 20.95
N ALA A 353 -3.51 2.44 19.67
CA ALA A 353 -3.59 3.39 18.55
C ALA A 353 -4.86 4.25 18.61
N ALA A 354 -5.96 3.75 19.18
CA ALA A 354 -7.18 4.52 19.36
C ALA A 354 -7.05 5.69 20.37
N THR A 355 -6.06 5.62 21.26
CA THR A 355 -5.86 6.61 22.34
C THR A 355 -4.53 7.35 22.26
N ALA A 356 -3.56 6.82 21.51
CA ALA A 356 -2.25 7.42 21.28
C ALA A 356 -2.34 8.76 20.54
N SER A 357 -1.36 9.63 20.80
CA SER A 357 -1.19 10.88 20.08
C SER A 357 -0.67 10.66 18.66
N ALA A 358 -0.83 11.67 17.80
CA ALA A 358 -0.30 11.62 16.44
C ALA A 358 1.23 11.50 16.39
N HIS A 359 1.93 12.01 17.42
CA HIS A 359 3.38 11.90 17.52
C HIS A 359 3.82 10.48 17.87
N GLU A 360 3.19 9.87 18.89
CA GLU A 360 3.47 8.48 19.29
C GLU A 360 3.23 7.49 18.14
N ILE A 361 2.12 7.62 17.40
CA ILE A 361 1.85 6.79 16.22
C ILE A 361 2.89 7.01 15.12
N ALA A 362 3.39 8.25 14.95
CA ALA A 362 4.35 8.59 13.92
C ALA A 362 5.78 8.12 14.23
N ASP A 363 6.13 8.03 15.51
CA ASP A 363 7.39 7.45 15.97
C ASP A 363 7.37 5.93 15.80
N GLU A 364 6.22 5.29 16.03
CA GLU A 364 6.04 3.84 15.89
C GLU A 364 5.48 3.41 14.51
N ALA A 365 5.58 4.27 13.50
CA ALA A 365 4.95 4.04 12.19
C ALA A 365 5.42 2.75 11.49
N ALA A 366 6.71 2.40 11.64
CA ALA A 366 7.28 1.16 11.11
C ALA A 366 6.65 -0.08 11.75
N ILE A 367 6.40 -0.04 13.06
CA ILE A 367 5.76 -1.14 13.81
C ILE A 367 4.29 -1.24 13.46
N VAL A 368 3.57 -0.12 13.46
CA VAL A 368 2.15 -0.06 13.12
C VAL A 368 1.92 -0.64 11.73
N THR A 369 2.74 -0.27 10.74
CA THR A 369 2.61 -0.79 9.37
C THR A 369 2.95 -2.29 9.29
N ARG A 370 4.00 -2.74 9.99
CA ARG A 370 4.43 -4.15 9.97
C ARG A 370 3.45 -5.09 10.67
N LEU A 371 2.95 -4.71 11.85
CA LEU A 371 1.96 -5.49 12.59
C LEU A 371 0.58 -5.45 11.94
N LEU A 372 0.20 -4.33 11.31
CA LEU A 372 -0.99 -4.29 10.46
C LEU A 372 -0.89 -5.26 9.28
N ALA A 373 0.28 -5.34 8.62
CA ALA A 373 0.51 -6.31 7.57
C ALA A 373 0.41 -7.75 8.09
N ALA A 374 1.04 -8.04 9.24
CA ALA A 374 0.95 -9.35 9.88
C ALA A 374 -0.50 -9.73 10.24
N ALA A 375 -1.31 -8.78 10.71
CA ALA A 375 -2.71 -9.01 11.02
C ALA A 375 -3.55 -9.33 9.77
N VAL A 376 -3.29 -8.65 8.65
CA VAL A 376 -3.94 -8.96 7.37
C VAL A 376 -3.52 -10.33 6.85
N GLU A 377 -2.22 -10.67 6.92
CA GLU A 377 -1.67 -11.98 6.52
C GLU A 377 -2.23 -13.13 7.36
N GLY A 378 -2.41 -12.89 8.67
CA GLY A 378 -2.97 -13.85 9.62
C GLY A 378 -4.50 -13.97 9.59
N GLY A 379 -5.21 -13.19 8.77
CA GLY A 379 -6.68 -13.24 8.68
C GLY A 379 -7.44 -12.45 9.76
N GLU A 380 -6.75 -11.70 10.62
CA GLU A 380 -7.31 -10.89 11.71
C GLU A 380 -7.88 -9.55 11.20
N HIS A 381 -8.76 -9.64 10.19
CA HIS A 381 -9.21 -8.49 9.41
C HIS A 381 -9.97 -7.44 10.23
N ALA A 382 -10.75 -7.85 11.25
CA ALA A 382 -11.48 -6.92 12.12
C ALA A 382 -10.53 -5.99 12.87
N THR A 383 -9.53 -6.58 13.53
CA THR A 383 -8.49 -5.88 14.29
C THR A 383 -7.59 -5.06 13.36
N ALA A 384 -7.23 -5.60 12.20
CA ALA A 384 -6.48 -4.87 11.18
C ALA A 384 -7.23 -3.61 10.71
N ARG A 385 -8.53 -3.71 10.45
CA ARG A 385 -9.38 -2.57 10.10
C ARG A 385 -9.43 -1.53 11.24
N ASP A 386 -9.58 -1.97 12.49
CA ASP A 386 -9.63 -1.05 13.65
C ASP A 386 -8.31 -0.29 13.83
N LEU A 387 -7.18 -1.01 13.76
CA LEU A 387 -5.85 -0.42 13.79
C LEU A 387 -5.64 0.58 12.65
N ALA A 388 -6.04 0.21 11.42
CA ALA A 388 -5.91 1.09 10.26
C ALA A 388 -6.75 2.37 10.40
N ARG A 389 -7.99 2.26 10.91
CA ARG A 389 -8.88 3.40 11.18
C ARG A 389 -8.31 4.34 12.25
N ALA A 390 -7.65 3.78 13.26
CA ALA A 390 -7.03 4.55 14.34
C ALA A 390 -5.73 5.24 13.89
N ALA A 391 -4.86 4.52 13.17
CA ALA A 391 -3.53 5.03 12.79
C ALA A 391 -3.55 5.99 11.60
N ALA A 392 -4.47 5.82 10.64
CA ALA A 392 -4.44 6.59 9.39
C ALA A 392 -4.48 8.12 9.60
N PRO A 393 -5.40 8.70 10.41
CA PRO A 393 -5.44 10.15 10.63
C PRO A 393 -4.18 10.69 11.30
N ALA A 394 -3.59 9.93 12.22
CA ALA A 394 -2.37 10.29 12.93
C ALA A 394 -1.16 10.33 11.99
N LEU A 395 -0.98 9.31 11.16
CA LEU A 395 0.11 9.27 10.18
C LEU A 395 -0.01 10.37 9.14
N GLN A 396 -1.23 10.70 8.72
CA GLN A 396 -1.50 11.84 7.86
C GLN A 396 -1.11 13.16 8.54
N ARG A 397 -1.52 13.35 9.81
CA ARG A 397 -1.24 14.56 10.60
C ARG A 397 0.24 14.78 10.84
N SER A 398 1.00 13.72 11.05
CA SER A 398 2.44 13.76 11.30
C SER A 398 3.29 13.67 10.04
N LEU A 399 2.65 13.82 8.87
CA LEU A 399 3.28 13.81 7.56
C LEU A 399 4.11 12.54 7.28
N ARG A 400 3.70 11.39 7.84
CA ARG A 400 4.23 10.05 7.51
C ARG A 400 3.49 9.46 6.30
N TRP A 401 3.58 10.13 5.15
CA TRP A 401 2.76 9.85 3.96
C TRP A 401 3.05 8.49 3.31
N GLY A 402 4.27 7.99 3.48
CA GLY A 402 4.63 6.64 3.06
C GLY A 402 3.92 5.59 3.90
N SER A 403 4.02 5.70 5.23
CA SER A 403 3.34 4.81 6.17
C SER A 403 1.82 4.94 6.09
N TRP A 404 1.30 6.16 5.90
CA TRP A 404 -0.12 6.42 5.68
C TRP A 404 -0.63 5.69 4.44
N ARG A 405 0.07 5.77 3.29
CA ARG A 405 -0.27 5.00 2.08
C ARG A 405 -0.36 3.51 2.37
N THR A 406 0.62 2.97 3.09
CA THR A 406 0.66 1.55 3.47
C THR A 406 -0.53 1.17 4.35
N VAL A 407 -0.83 1.96 5.38
CA VAL A 407 -1.97 1.73 6.27
C VAL A 407 -3.29 1.78 5.52
N LEU A 408 -3.48 2.76 4.62
CA LEU A 408 -4.70 2.84 3.79
C LEU A 408 -4.85 1.62 2.87
N ALA A 409 -3.75 1.14 2.28
CA ALA A 409 -3.77 -0.03 1.40
C ALA A 409 -4.13 -1.31 2.16
N LEU A 410 -3.53 -1.53 3.33
CA LEU A 410 -3.83 -2.69 4.18
C LEU A 410 -5.24 -2.62 4.79
N GLY A 411 -5.66 -1.44 5.24
CA GLY A 411 -7.03 -1.19 5.70
C GLY A 411 -8.08 -1.47 4.63
N LEU A 412 -7.78 -1.13 3.36
CA LEU A 412 -8.65 -1.45 2.24
C LEU A 412 -8.77 -2.97 2.01
N VAL A 413 -7.69 -3.74 2.19
CA VAL A 413 -7.75 -5.22 2.13
C VAL A 413 -8.65 -5.74 3.25
N ALA A 414 -8.39 -5.33 4.49
CA ALA A 414 -9.21 -5.75 5.64
C ALA A 414 -10.70 -5.39 5.47
N ALA A 415 -11.01 -4.20 4.97
CA ALA A 415 -12.39 -3.77 4.72
C ALA A 415 -13.09 -4.58 3.62
N ARG A 416 -12.36 -5.05 2.60
CA ARG A 416 -12.90 -5.95 1.56
C ARG A 416 -13.27 -7.31 2.14
N GLU A 417 -12.36 -7.92 2.91
CA GLU A 417 -12.59 -9.23 3.52
C GLU A 417 -13.76 -9.19 4.52
N LEU A 418 -13.93 -8.07 5.22
CA LEU A 418 -15.07 -7.86 6.12
C LEU A 418 -16.37 -7.44 5.40
N ASN A 419 -16.33 -7.18 4.10
CA ASN A 419 -17.44 -6.61 3.32
C ASN A 419 -18.02 -5.31 3.93
N SER A 420 -17.17 -4.45 4.51
CA SER A 420 -17.57 -3.19 5.14
C SER A 420 -17.61 -2.04 4.12
N ALA A 421 -18.80 -1.68 3.63
CA ALA A 421 -18.98 -0.61 2.65
C ALA A 421 -18.48 0.76 3.16
N ASP A 422 -18.73 1.08 4.42
CA ASP A 422 -18.32 2.35 5.04
C ASP A 422 -16.79 2.47 5.13
N ASP A 423 -16.11 1.39 5.52
CA ASP A 423 -14.65 1.38 5.62
C ASP A 423 -13.99 1.38 4.23
N LEU A 424 -14.58 0.67 3.25
CA LEU A 424 -14.15 0.76 1.86
C LEU A 424 -14.25 2.18 1.32
N HIS A 425 -15.35 2.88 1.61
CA HIS A 425 -15.53 4.27 1.22
C HIS A 425 -14.47 5.17 1.87
N TYR A 426 -14.27 5.03 3.19
CA TYR A 426 -13.27 5.81 3.93
C TYR A 426 -11.85 5.63 3.36
N PHE A 427 -11.35 4.40 3.24
CA PHE A 427 -9.98 4.16 2.79
C PHE A 427 -9.76 4.61 1.32
N ARG A 428 -10.76 4.45 0.45
CA ARG A 428 -10.72 4.98 -0.92
C ARG A 428 -10.70 6.51 -0.95
N HIS A 429 -11.52 7.15 -0.12
CA HIS A 429 -11.57 8.60 0.00
C HIS A 429 -10.23 9.17 0.46
N GLU A 430 -9.64 8.63 1.51
CA GLU A 430 -8.33 9.06 2.01
C GLU A 430 -7.20 8.82 1.00
N GLU A 431 -7.22 7.71 0.26
CA GLU A 431 -6.24 7.47 -0.80
C GLU A 431 -6.39 8.47 -1.95
N ASN A 432 -7.61 8.86 -2.30
CA ASN A 432 -7.87 9.91 -3.30
C ASN A 432 -7.38 11.28 -2.81
N VAL A 433 -7.61 11.62 -1.55
CA VAL A 433 -7.04 12.81 -0.88
C VAL A 433 -5.51 12.79 -1.01
N ARG A 434 -4.87 11.69 -0.65
CA ARG A 434 -3.41 11.53 -0.73
C ARG A 434 -2.89 11.76 -2.14
N ARG A 435 -3.53 11.17 -3.15
CA ARG A 435 -3.14 11.33 -4.57
C ARG A 435 -3.29 12.76 -5.07
N ARG A 436 -4.39 13.41 -4.71
CA ARG A 436 -4.67 14.80 -5.10
C ARG A 436 -3.59 15.73 -4.54
N VAL A 437 -3.27 15.60 -3.26
CA VAL A 437 -2.28 16.44 -2.58
C VAL A 437 -0.87 16.24 -3.16
N LEU A 438 -0.51 15.01 -3.51
CA LEU A 438 0.78 14.70 -4.13
C LEU A 438 0.87 15.02 -5.63
N GLY A 439 -0.18 15.60 -6.24
CA GLY A 439 -0.21 15.89 -7.68
C GLY A 439 -0.19 14.64 -8.57
N LEU A 440 -0.56 13.48 -8.04
CA LEU A 440 -0.58 12.18 -8.76
C LEU A 440 -1.87 12.00 -9.59
N ALA A 441 -2.58 13.08 -9.88
CA ALA A 441 -3.80 13.10 -10.69
C ALA A 441 -3.44 12.80 -12.16
N GLY A 442 -3.33 11.51 -12.48
CA GLY A 442 -2.93 11.01 -13.80
C GLY A 442 -2.43 9.56 -13.78
N ALA A 443 -2.02 9.02 -12.63
CA ALA A 443 -1.57 7.64 -12.51
C ALA A 443 -2.75 6.68 -12.23
N THR A 444 -3.12 5.89 -13.23
CA THR A 444 -4.15 4.85 -13.16
C THR A 444 -3.88 3.86 -12.03
N ALA A 445 -4.82 3.70 -11.08
CA ALA A 445 -4.89 2.50 -10.26
C ALA A 445 -5.51 1.36 -11.08
N GLY A 446 -4.75 0.74 -11.96
CA GLY A 446 -5.11 -0.60 -12.41
C GLY A 446 -4.75 -1.57 -11.28
N GLY A 447 -5.68 -1.88 -10.37
CA GLY A 447 -5.72 -3.09 -9.51
C GLY A 447 -4.48 -3.54 -8.70
N ALA A 448 -3.31 -2.91 -8.81
CA ALA A 448 -2.03 -3.46 -8.39
C ALA A 448 -1.59 -2.99 -6.99
N ALA A 449 -2.30 -2.03 -6.38
CA ALA A 449 -1.94 -1.50 -5.07
C ALA A 449 -2.11 -2.52 -3.92
N ALA A 450 -2.96 -3.53 -4.10
CA ALA A 450 -3.10 -4.63 -3.13
C ALA A 450 -2.18 -5.82 -3.44
N GLY A 451 -1.90 -6.10 -4.72
CA GLY A 451 -1.02 -7.21 -5.13
C GLY A 451 0.47 -6.92 -4.99
N GLY A 452 0.90 -5.65 -5.14
CA GLY A 452 2.29 -5.26 -5.05
C GLY A 452 2.81 -4.98 -3.63
N LEU A 453 1.91 -4.81 -2.64
CA LEU A 453 2.32 -4.48 -1.28
C LEU A 453 3.00 -5.68 -0.59
N PHE A 454 2.54 -6.91 -0.85
CA PHE A 454 3.18 -8.13 -0.34
C PHE A 454 4.58 -8.38 -0.94
N ALA A 455 4.89 -7.82 -2.12
CA ALA A 455 6.24 -7.84 -2.69
C ALA A 455 7.17 -6.83 -2.01
N LEU A 456 6.63 -5.73 -1.46
CA LEU A 456 7.41 -4.72 -0.71
C LEU A 456 7.79 -5.16 0.71
N PHE A 457 7.05 -6.10 1.32
CA PHE A 457 7.33 -6.63 2.65
C PHE A 457 8.23 -7.87 2.68
N GLY A 458 8.86 -8.21 1.55
CA GLY A 458 9.91 -9.23 1.52
C GLY A 458 9.38 -10.67 1.55
N ALA A 459 8.63 -11.08 0.53
CA ALA A 459 8.49 -12.49 0.21
C ALA A 459 9.66 -12.96 -0.68
N LYS A 460 10.58 -13.70 -0.05
CA LYS A 460 11.41 -14.81 -0.57
C LYS A 460 12.02 -14.69 -1.97
N GLY A 461 13.35 -14.62 -2.00
CA GLY A 461 14.12 -14.71 -3.24
C GLY A 461 14.31 -16.14 -3.75
N GLY A 462 14.45 -16.25 -5.07
CA GLY A 462 15.41 -17.17 -5.68
C GLY A 462 14.92 -18.58 -6.04
N GLY A 463 13.98 -18.70 -6.98
CA GLY A 463 13.74 -19.95 -7.69
C GLY A 463 12.77 -19.73 -8.84
N VAL A 464 13.22 -19.96 -10.07
CA VAL A 464 12.34 -20.02 -11.24
C VAL A 464 11.43 -21.22 -11.07
N VAL A 465 10.24 -21.02 -10.50
CA VAL A 465 9.18 -22.04 -10.44
C VAL A 465 7.88 -21.39 -10.86
N SER A 466 7.36 -21.91 -11.96
CA SER A 466 6.04 -21.68 -12.53
C SER A 466 4.93 -21.81 -11.48
N ALA A 467 3.96 -20.91 -11.58
CA ALA A 467 2.75 -20.87 -10.78
C ALA A 467 1.97 -22.19 -10.78
N HIS A 468 1.50 -22.61 -9.60
CA HIS A 468 0.15 -23.12 -9.38
C HIS A 468 -0.28 -22.81 -7.93
N PRO A 469 -1.45 -22.19 -7.69
CA PRO A 469 -2.05 -22.18 -6.37
C PRO A 469 -2.80 -23.51 -6.18
N VAL A 470 -2.40 -24.31 -5.19
CA VAL A 470 -3.17 -25.46 -4.73
C VAL A 470 -3.39 -25.37 -3.21
N ALA A 471 -4.64 -25.05 -2.89
CA ALA A 471 -5.47 -25.55 -1.79
C ALA A 471 -4.96 -25.57 -0.33
N PHE A 472 -5.49 -24.64 0.46
CA PHE A 472 -6.19 -24.88 1.74
C PHE A 472 -7.35 -23.86 1.74
N GLY A 473 -8.63 -24.14 2.03
CA GLY A 473 -9.26 -25.28 2.66
C GLY A 473 -10.34 -24.84 3.66
N ALA A 474 -11.20 -23.85 3.34
CA ALA A 474 -12.47 -23.60 4.05
C ALA A 474 -13.43 -22.81 3.14
N ALA A 475 -14.70 -23.21 3.15
CA ALA A 475 -15.68 -22.95 2.09
C ALA A 475 -16.14 -21.48 1.97
N THR A 476 -15.96 -20.89 0.80
CA THR A 476 -16.77 -19.74 0.34
C THR A 476 -17.73 -20.26 -0.74
N VAL A 477 -19.01 -20.32 -0.38
CA VAL A 477 -20.11 -20.54 -1.32
C VAL A 477 -20.12 -19.37 -2.31
N LEU A 478 -19.70 -19.63 -3.54
CA LEU A 478 -19.96 -18.76 -4.68
C LEU A 478 -21.42 -19.04 -5.12
N ALA A 479 -22.35 -18.18 -4.74
CA ALA A 479 -23.72 -18.21 -5.26
C ALA A 479 -24.10 -16.84 -5.83
N LEU A 480 -23.92 -16.72 -7.15
CA LEU A 480 -24.62 -15.79 -8.03
C LEU A 480 -26.03 -16.32 -8.28
N THR A 481 -27.07 -15.64 -7.80
CA THR A 481 -28.42 -15.69 -8.40
C THR A 481 -29.21 -14.41 -8.09
N ILE A 482 -29.28 -13.49 -9.07
CA ILE A 482 -30.48 -12.67 -9.28
C ILE A 482 -30.95 -12.97 -10.71
N ALA A 483 -32.00 -13.78 -10.82
CA ALA A 483 -32.89 -13.80 -11.96
C ALA A 483 -34.31 -13.73 -11.40
N GLY A 484 -34.96 -12.59 -11.58
CA GLY A 484 -36.40 -12.45 -11.39
C GLY A 484 -37.11 -12.62 -12.72
N LEU A 485 -38.09 -13.52 -12.76
CA LEU A 485 -39.30 -13.37 -13.57
C LEU A 485 -40.34 -14.36 -13.05
N GLY A 486 -41.50 -13.82 -12.67
CA GLY A 486 -42.60 -14.61 -12.13
C GLY A 486 -43.54 -15.16 -13.20
N VAL A 487 -44.36 -16.10 -12.71
CA VAL A 487 -45.80 -16.31 -12.95
C VAL A 487 -46.16 -17.72 -13.41
N ALA A 488 -47.18 -18.25 -12.72
CA ALA A 488 -48.18 -19.26 -13.08
C ALA A 488 -48.09 -20.61 -12.36
N ALA A 489 -49.22 -20.92 -11.74
CA ALA A 489 -49.49 -22.05 -10.88
C ALA A 489 -49.77 -23.35 -11.64
N ALA A 490 -49.41 -24.49 -11.05
CA ALA A 490 -50.20 -25.71 -11.07
C ALA A 490 -49.74 -26.62 -9.92
N ARG A 491 -50.71 -27.12 -9.13
CA ARG A 491 -50.55 -28.22 -8.18
C ARG A 491 -50.50 -29.54 -8.97
N ASP A 492 -49.63 -30.47 -8.61
CA ASP A 492 -50.04 -31.88 -8.45
C ASP A 492 -49.01 -32.70 -7.66
N ASP A 493 -49.51 -33.68 -6.92
CA ASP A 493 -48.84 -34.55 -5.94
C ASP A 493 -48.06 -35.72 -6.59
N GLY A 494 -46.89 -36.12 -6.04
CA GLY A 494 -46.26 -37.41 -6.35
C GLY A 494 -44.78 -37.58 -5.93
N PRO A 495 -44.32 -38.78 -5.49
CA PRO A 495 -43.10 -38.99 -4.69
C PRO A 495 -41.80 -39.11 -5.52
N PRO A 496 -40.59 -39.01 -4.90
CA PRO A 496 -39.35 -38.83 -5.64
C PRO A 496 -38.72 -40.16 -6.08
N PRO A 497 -37.93 -40.15 -7.16
CA PRO A 497 -36.83 -41.11 -7.27
C PRO A 497 -35.48 -40.50 -7.66
N HIS A 498 -34.48 -40.95 -6.90
CA HIS A 498 -33.11 -41.32 -7.23
C HIS A 498 -32.16 -40.35 -7.98
N VAL A 499 -31.04 -40.10 -7.29
CA VAL A 499 -29.83 -39.42 -7.73
C VAL A 499 -29.07 -40.27 -8.74
N ASP A 500 -28.89 -39.76 -9.96
CA ASP A 500 -27.83 -40.19 -10.88
C ASP A 500 -26.89 -39.02 -11.19
N ARG A 501 -25.59 -39.33 -11.16
CA ARG A 501 -24.45 -38.42 -11.31
C ARG A 501 -24.49 -37.64 -12.64
N PRO A 502 -24.07 -36.35 -12.68
CA PRO A 502 -23.98 -35.61 -13.94
C PRO A 502 -22.81 -36.10 -14.81
N VAL A 503 -23.16 -36.43 -16.05
CA VAL A 503 -22.31 -36.74 -17.19
C VAL A 503 -21.53 -35.49 -17.64
N ALA A 504 -20.25 -35.67 -17.97
CA ALA A 504 -19.37 -34.64 -18.51
C ALA A 504 -19.81 -34.17 -19.91
N ALA A 505 -19.68 -32.86 -20.18
CA ALA A 505 -19.96 -32.24 -21.47
C ALA A 505 -18.96 -32.70 -22.57
N PRO A 506 -19.36 -32.73 -23.86
CA PRO A 506 -18.61 -33.41 -24.92
C PRO A 506 -17.43 -32.60 -25.48
N VAL A 507 -16.35 -33.31 -25.80
CA VAL A 507 -15.14 -32.83 -26.50
C VAL A 507 -15.42 -32.76 -28.02
N PRO A 508 -14.92 -31.77 -28.80
CA PRO A 508 -15.08 -31.77 -30.25
C PRO A 508 -14.29 -32.94 -30.89
N SER A 509 -14.95 -33.68 -31.78
CA SER A 509 -14.42 -34.89 -32.40
C SER A 509 -13.63 -34.58 -33.68
N TRP A 510 -12.43 -35.16 -33.78
CA TRP A 510 -11.64 -35.14 -35.01
C TRP A 510 -12.17 -36.17 -36.01
N SER A 511 -12.46 -35.75 -37.24
CA SER A 511 -12.78 -36.68 -38.33
C SER A 511 -11.51 -37.46 -38.69
N ARG A 512 -11.54 -38.77 -38.44
CA ARG A 512 -10.43 -39.69 -38.73
C ARG A 512 -10.30 -39.85 -40.25
N THR A 513 -9.55 -38.96 -40.90
CA THR A 513 -9.16 -39.17 -42.30
C THR A 513 -7.91 -40.03 -42.30
N THR A 514 -8.07 -41.29 -42.72
CA THR A 514 -7.00 -42.26 -42.93
C THR A 514 -5.93 -41.65 -43.84
N PRO A 515 -4.63 -41.64 -43.47
CA PRO A 515 -3.60 -41.16 -44.37
C PRO A 515 -3.45 -42.16 -45.53
N SER A 516 -3.67 -41.66 -46.74
CA SER A 516 -3.20 -42.33 -47.95
C SER A 516 -1.68 -42.35 -47.90
N ALA A 517 -1.11 -43.54 -48.11
CA ALA A 517 0.31 -43.83 -48.05
C ALA A 517 1.13 -42.88 -48.94
N THR A 518 2.17 -42.25 -48.37
CA THR A 518 3.53 -42.03 -48.89
C THR A 518 4.22 -40.98 -48.01
N MET A 519 4.57 -41.31 -46.75
CA MET A 519 5.54 -40.51 -45.99
C MET A 519 6.45 -41.46 -45.21
N SER A 520 7.75 -41.35 -45.46
CA SER A 520 8.80 -42.11 -44.78
C SER A 520 8.84 -41.76 -43.28
N PRO A 521 9.26 -42.67 -42.38
CA PRO A 521 9.23 -42.46 -40.91
C PRO A 521 10.18 -41.38 -40.37
N SER A 522 10.79 -40.57 -41.25
CA SER A 522 11.90 -39.67 -40.92
C SER A 522 11.51 -38.18 -40.78
N ASP A 523 10.34 -37.76 -41.25
CA ASP A 523 10.01 -36.33 -41.32
C ASP A 523 8.99 -35.92 -40.26
N ALA A 524 9.37 -34.96 -39.42
CA ALA A 524 8.48 -34.39 -38.41
C ALA A 524 7.38 -33.54 -39.06
N TRP A 525 6.16 -33.64 -38.53
CA TRP A 525 5.00 -32.88 -39.02
C TRP A 525 4.23 -32.22 -37.86
N LEU A 526 3.58 -31.09 -38.14
CA LEU A 526 2.74 -30.34 -37.20
C LEU A 526 1.40 -30.01 -37.87
N ARG A 527 0.29 -30.34 -37.21
CA ARG A 527 -1.08 -30.00 -37.64
C ARG A 527 -1.82 -29.25 -36.55
N LEU A 528 -2.54 -28.21 -36.95
CA LEU A 528 -3.38 -27.41 -36.07
C LEU A 528 -4.85 -27.78 -36.29
N SER A 529 -5.67 -27.69 -35.24
CA SER A 529 -7.11 -27.95 -35.32
C SER A 529 -7.86 -26.93 -36.17
N ALA A 530 -7.32 -25.72 -36.28
CA ALA A 530 -7.82 -24.67 -37.14
C ALA A 530 -6.64 -23.84 -37.67
N ALA A 531 -6.77 -23.37 -38.93
CA ALA A 531 -5.80 -22.46 -39.55
C ALA A 531 -6.07 -20.98 -39.23
N SER A 532 -7.26 -20.68 -38.69
CA SER A 532 -7.67 -19.35 -38.24
C SER A 532 -8.42 -19.44 -36.91
N VAL A 533 -8.10 -18.57 -35.96
CA VAL A 533 -8.69 -18.55 -34.61
C VAL A 533 -8.86 -17.11 -34.10
N LYS A 534 -9.84 -16.88 -33.23
CA LYS A 534 -10.02 -15.57 -32.60
C LYS A 534 -8.93 -15.31 -31.56
N ALA A 535 -8.54 -14.05 -31.40
CA ALA A 535 -7.59 -13.63 -30.36
C ALA A 535 -7.97 -14.20 -28.98
N GLY A 536 -7.04 -14.90 -28.33
CA GLY A 536 -7.23 -15.50 -27.01
C GLY A 536 -8.06 -16.80 -26.97
N ALA A 537 -8.53 -17.33 -28.10
CA ALA A 537 -9.22 -18.63 -28.18
C ALA A 537 -8.23 -19.81 -28.12
N HIS A 538 -8.73 -21.01 -27.84
CA HIS A 538 -7.93 -22.23 -27.76
C HIS A 538 -7.91 -23.00 -29.09
N TYR A 539 -6.80 -23.65 -29.42
CA TYR A 539 -6.66 -24.55 -30.57
C TYR A 539 -5.76 -25.74 -30.26
N GLY A 540 -6.10 -26.90 -30.83
CA GLY A 540 -5.30 -28.11 -30.72
C GLY A 540 -4.09 -28.06 -31.65
N ALA A 541 -2.91 -28.39 -31.14
CA ALA A 541 -1.68 -28.56 -31.90
C ALA A 541 -1.18 -30.00 -31.75
N ARG A 542 -1.14 -30.75 -32.85
CA ARG A 542 -0.68 -32.14 -32.88
C ARG A 542 0.58 -32.28 -33.72
N VAL A 543 1.60 -32.89 -33.14
CA VAL A 543 2.91 -33.10 -33.75
C VAL A 543 3.22 -34.60 -33.83
N GLY A 544 3.95 -35.02 -34.86
CA GLY A 544 4.41 -36.40 -35.01
C GLY A 544 5.74 -36.51 -35.74
N GLY A 545 6.38 -37.69 -35.66
CA GLY A 545 7.71 -37.93 -36.23
C GLY A 545 8.88 -37.58 -35.31
N MET A 546 8.60 -37.40 -34.01
CA MET A 546 9.58 -37.17 -32.94
C MET A 546 10.09 -38.49 -32.36
N GLU A 547 11.19 -38.49 -31.62
CA GLU A 547 11.61 -39.72 -30.93
C GLU A 547 10.67 -40.04 -29.76
N PRO A 548 10.35 -41.33 -29.51
CA PRO A 548 9.54 -41.72 -28.37
C PRO A 548 10.08 -41.19 -27.03
N GLY A 549 9.21 -40.60 -26.21
CA GLY A 549 9.55 -40.04 -24.90
C GLY A 549 10.38 -38.75 -24.94
N GLU A 550 10.54 -38.12 -26.11
CA GLU A 550 11.34 -36.91 -26.28
C GLU A 550 10.55 -35.65 -25.91
N THR A 551 11.22 -34.66 -25.29
CA THR A 551 10.62 -33.35 -25.05
C THR A 551 10.49 -32.56 -26.35
N VAL A 552 9.27 -32.19 -26.71
CA VAL A 552 8.92 -31.34 -27.84
C VAL A 552 8.56 -29.95 -27.36
N VAL A 553 9.15 -28.95 -28.02
CA VAL A 553 8.97 -27.54 -27.71
C VAL A 553 8.05 -26.90 -28.74
N LEU A 554 6.91 -26.35 -28.30
CA LEU A 554 6.07 -25.50 -29.14
C LEU A 554 6.47 -24.02 -28.97
N SER A 555 6.67 -23.34 -30.09
CA SER A 555 6.98 -21.91 -30.14
C SER A 555 6.18 -21.25 -31.26
N TRP A 556 6.01 -19.94 -31.18
CA TRP A 556 5.38 -19.17 -32.25
C TRP A 556 6.16 -17.90 -32.57
N THR A 557 6.10 -17.51 -33.83
CA THR A 557 6.74 -16.30 -34.36
C THR A 557 5.75 -15.55 -35.26
N GLY A 558 5.63 -14.25 -35.07
CA GLY A 558 4.64 -13.39 -35.74
C GLY A 558 4.67 -11.97 -35.15
N PRO A 559 3.53 -11.27 -35.07
CA PRO A 559 3.42 -9.96 -34.39
C PRO A 559 3.93 -9.98 -32.95
N ALA A 560 3.79 -11.12 -32.25
CA ALA A 560 4.47 -11.44 -31.01
C ALA A 560 5.18 -12.79 -31.13
N SER A 561 6.30 -12.96 -30.43
CA SER A 561 7.03 -14.23 -30.34
C SER A 561 6.95 -14.76 -28.91
N GLY A 562 6.70 -16.07 -28.78
CA GLY A 562 6.61 -16.71 -27.47
C GLY A 562 6.77 -18.21 -27.59
N ARG A 563 6.78 -18.88 -26.43
CA ARG A 563 6.95 -20.32 -26.32
C ARG A 563 5.83 -20.87 -25.46
N ALA A 564 5.18 -21.94 -25.94
CA ALA A 564 4.21 -22.70 -25.18
C ALA A 564 4.94 -23.69 -24.26
N GLU A 565 4.18 -24.38 -23.42
CA GLU A 565 4.68 -25.47 -22.58
C GLU A 565 5.43 -26.55 -23.38
N THR A 566 6.29 -27.28 -22.68
CA THR A 566 7.02 -28.43 -23.22
C THR A 566 6.17 -29.70 -23.13
N LEU A 567 6.03 -30.39 -24.26
CA LEU A 567 5.31 -31.65 -24.36
C LEU A 567 6.30 -32.82 -24.34
N THR A 568 5.85 -33.99 -23.93
CA THR A 568 6.62 -35.23 -24.06
C THR A 568 5.97 -36.09 -25.14
N ALA A 569 6.75 -36.52 -26.13
CA ALA A 569 6.26 -37.40 -27.19
C ALA A 569 5.90 -38.78 -26.63
N ASP A 570 4.75 -39.29 -27.05
CA ASP A 570 4.25 -40.61 -26.71
C ASP A 570 5.12 -41.71 -27.32
N ARG A 571 4.81 -42.98 -26.99
CA ARG A 571 5.58 -44.14 -27.46
C ARG A 571 5.60 -44.29 -28.99
N ASP A 572 4.65 -43.67 -29.68
CA ASP A 572 4.54 -43.63 -31.15
C ASP A 572 5.21 -42.38 -31.77
N GLY A 573 5.86 -41.54 -30.97
CA GLY A 573 6.55 -40.33 -31.42
C GLY A 573 5.61 -39.16 -31.74
N THR A 574 4.37 -39.18 -31.22
CA THR A 574 3.39 -38.10 -31.37
C THR A 574 3.16 -37.34 -30.06
N ALA A 575 2.71 -36.08 -30.14
CA ALA A 575 2.27 -35.31 -28.98
C ALA A 575 1.14 -34.36 -29.37
N GLU A 576 0.24 -34.06 -28.44
CA GLU A 576 -0.90 -33.16 -28.66
C GLU A 576 -1.02 -32.18 -27.49
N ALA A 577 -1.36 -30.93 -27.79
CA ALA A 577 -1.56 -29.88 -26.80
C ALA A 577 -2.73 -28.98 -27.18
N ASP A 578 -3.46 -28.51 -26.18
CA ASP A 578 -4.40 -27.41 -26.33
C ASP A 578 -3.70 -26.08 -26.03
N VAL A 579 -3.59 -25.21 -27.03
CA VAL A 579 -2.78 -23.99 -26.97
C VAL A 579 -3.69 -22.77 -27.08
N ARG A 580 -3.50 -21.81 -26.18
CA ARG A 580 -4.20 -20.52 -26.25
C ARG A 580 -3.54 -19.61 -27.29
N ALA A 581 -4.32 -19.14 -28.26
CA ALA A 581 -3.88 -18.21 -29.29
C ALA A 581 -3.47 -16.86 -28.71
N ALA A 582 -2.49 -16.23 -29.36
CA ALA A 582 -2.02 -14.89 -29.01
C ALA A 582 -3.17 -13.87 -29.06
N THR A 583 -3.03 -12.78 -28.29
CA THR A 583 -4.01 -11.70 -28.23
C THR A 583 -3.84 -10.68 -29.35
N ASP A 584 -2.65 -10.59 -29.95
CA ASP A 584 -2.38 -9.65 -31.04
C ASP A 584 -2.80 -10.27 -32.38
N PRO A 585 -3.69 -9.63 -33.14
CA PRO A 585 -4.16 -10.15 -34.42
C PRO A 585 -3.04 -10.13 -35.47
N GLY A 586 -3.03 -11.13 -36.34
CA GLY A 586 -2.06 -11.26 -37.42
C GLY A 586 -1.67 -12.70 -37.73
N ARG A 587 -0.71 -12.86 -38.65
CA ARG A 587 -0.25 -14.19 -39.08
C ARG A 587 0.92 -14.65 -38.22
N TYR A 588 0.77 -15.81 -37.62
CA TYR A 588 1.76 -16.50 -36.81
C TYR A 588 2.25 -17.76 -37.51
N THR A 589 3.48 -18.14 -37.21
CA THR A 589 4.05 -19.44 -37.55
C THR A 589 4.27 -20.20 -36.26
N ILE A 590 3.54 -21.30 -36.07
CA ILE A 590 3.72 -22.21 -34.93
C ILE A 590 4.79 -23.22 -35.31
N ARG A 591 5.77 -23.46 -34.45
CA ARG A 591 6.88 -24.38 -34.67
C ARG A 591 7.01 -25.36 -33.50
N ALA A 592 7.06 -26.64 -33.81
CA ALA A 592 7.38 -27.72 -32.89
C ALA A 592 8.83 -28.17 -33.12
N THR A 593 9.61 -28.35 -32.06
CA THR A 593 11.01 -28.82 -32.14
C THR A 593 11.32 -29.86 -31.07
N GLY A 594 11.79 -31.05 -31.46
CA GLY A 594 12.30 -32.07 -30.55
C GLY A 594 13.70 -31.71 -30.02
N ARG A 595 13.93 -31.87 -28.71
CA ARG A 595 15.23 -31.54 -28.07
C ARG A 595 16.34 -32.59 -28.21
N ARG A 596 16.01 -33.87 -28.35
CA ARG A 596 16.96 -34.98 -28.58
C ARG A 596 17.23 -35.20 -30.08
N SER A 597 16.18 -35.31 -30.88
CA SER A 597 16.27 -35.58 -32.32
C SER A 597 16.59 -34.33 -33.14
N GLY A 598 16.35 -33.14 -32.59
CA GLY A 598 16.53 -31.85 -33.28
C GLY A 598 15.54 -31.62 -34.42
N ARG A 599 14.58 -32.53 -34.62
CA ARG A 599 13.59 -32.46 -35.70
C ARG A 599 12.59 -31.34 -35.43
N GLY A 600 12.23 -30.60 -36.47
CA GLY A 600 11.33 -29.47 -36.36
C GLY A 600 10.28 -29.44 -37.47
N ALA A 601 9.08 -29.02 -37.12
CA ALA A 601 7.97 -28.83 -38.05
C ALA A 601 7.24 -27.52 -37.74
N SER A 602 6.68 -26.87 -38.76
CA SER A 602 5.96 -25.61 -38.59
C SER A 602 4.64 -25.58 -39.35
N ALA A 603 3.65 -24.88 -38.80
CA ALA A 603 2.34 -24.66 -39.38
C ALA A 603 1.91 -23.19 -39.22
N PRO A 604 1.32 -22.57 -40.25
CA PRO A 604 0.82 -21.20 -40.15
C PRO A 604 -0.50 -21.16 -39.37
N LEU A 605 -0.71 -20.08 -38.60
CA LEU A 605 -1.93 -19.77 -37.87
C LEU A 605 -2.30 -18.30 -38.07
N THR A 606 -3.55 -18.01 -38.42
CA THR A 606 -4.05 -16.62 -38.48
C THR A 606 -4.85 -16.32 -37.22
N VAL A 607 -4.51 -15.24 -36.52
CA VAL A 607 -5.29 -14.75 -35.38
C VAL A 607 -6.15 -13.57 -35.86
N GLU A 608 -7.46 -13.75 -35.83
CA GLU A 608 -8.44 -12.74 -36.23
C GLU A 608 -8.68 -11.73 -35.11
N GLY A 609 -8.68 -10.44 -35.46
CA GLY A 609 -9.05 -9.35 -34.56
C GLY A 609 -10.57 -9.29 -34.33
N ALA A 610 -10.99 -8.74 -33.18
CA ALA A 610 -12.41 -8.51 -32.90
C ALA A 610 -13.04 -7.59 -33.96
N ALA A 611 -14.26 -7.91 -34.39
CA ALA A 611 -15.02 -7.23 -35.44
C ALA A 611 -15.04 -5.69 -35.31
N ASP A 612 -15.18 -4.98 -36.44
CA ASP A 612 -15.39 -3.52 -36.51
C ASP A 612 -16.42 -3.05 -35.46
N LEU A 613 -15.96 -2.43 -34.38
CA LEU A 613 -16.77 -2.10 -33.20
C LEU A 613 -17.71 -0.89 -33.40
N GLY A 614 -17.88 -0.39 -34.62
CA GLY A 614 -18.68 0.81 -34.93
C GLY A 614 -18.16 2.06 -34.20
N ALA A 615 -18.99 3.11 -34.05
CA ALA A 615 -18.70 4.23 -33.15
C ALA A 615 -19.21 3.91 -31.73
N PRO A 616 -18.52 4.32 -30.66
CA PRO A 616 -18.95 4.03 -29.30
C PRO A 616 -20.25 4.78 -28.99
N THR A 617 -21.22 4.09 -28.37
CA THR A 617 -22.52 4.69 -27.99
C THR A 617 -22.89 4.38 -26.55
N LEU A 618 -23.65 5.27 -25.92
CA LEU A 618 -24.14 5.13 -24.54
C LEU A 618 -25.66 5.34 -24.50
N ARG A 619 -26.37 4.40 -23.88
CA ARG A 619 -27.83 4.50 -23.63
C ARG A 619 -28.11 4.41 -22.14
N LEU A 620 -29.03 5.25 -21.66
CA LEU A 620 -29.43 5.33 -20.26
C LEU A 620 -30.90 4.89 -20.12
N SER A 621 -31.19 4.11 -19.08
CA SER A 621 -32.54 3.69 -18.73
C SER A 621 -32.76 3.76 -17.21
N PRO A 622 -33.80 4.46 -16.73
CA PRO A 622 -34.72 5.31 -17.50
C PRO A 622 -34.03 6.61 -17.98
N SER A 623 -34.56 7.25 -19.02
CA SER A 623 -34.04 8.52 -19.54
C SER A 623 -34.37 9.74 -18.65
N ALA A 624 -35.40 9.60 -17.81
CA ALA A 624 -35.83 10.62 -16.85
C ALA A 624 -36.13 10.02 -15.45
N PRO A 625 -35.10 9.53 -14.74
CA PRO A 625 -35.22 9.01 -13.37
C PRO A 625 -35.60 10.11 -12.38
N ARG A 626 -36.13 9.72 -11.21
CA ARG A 626 -36.12 10.63 -10.06
C ARG A 626 -34.72 10.63 -9.45
N PHE A 627 -34.36 11.70 -8.76
CA PHE A 627 -33.11 11.71 -8.01
C PHE A 627 -33.08 10.55 -7.01
N ARG A 628 -31.91 9.91 -6.85
CA ARG A 628 -31.66 8.67 -6.08
C ARG A 628 -32.24 7.37 -6.67
N ASP A 629 -32.99 7.42 -7.78
CA ASP A 629 -33.37 6.20 -8.50
C ASP A 629 -32.15 5.63 -9.25
N PRO A 630 -31.98 4.30 -9.31
CA PRO A 630 -30.91 3.68 -10.07
C PRO A 630 -31.09 3.90 -11.59
N ILE A 631 -29.97 4.13 -12.28
CA ILE A 631 -29.88 4.28 -13.73
C ILE A 631 -29.02 3.15 -14.27
N GLN A 632 -29.56 2.41 -15.24
CA GLN A 632 -28.79 1.46 -16.02
C GLN A 632 -28.19 2.17 -17.24
N ALA A 633 -26.87 2.15 -17.34
CA ALA A 633 -26.14 2.61 -18.51
C ALA A 633 -25.63 1.42 -19.33
N THR A 634 -25.92 1.44 -20.62
CA THR A 634 -25.49 0.43 -21.59
C THR A 634 -24.58 1.08 -22.61
N ALA A 635 -23.30 0.75 -22.55
CA ALA A 635 -22.27 1.25 -23.46
C ALA A 635 -21.95 0.17 -24.52
N SER A 636 -21.86 0.54 -25.79
CA SER A 636 -21.53 -0.38 -26.89
C SER A 636 -20.43 0.19 -27.78
N GLY A 637 -19.73 -0.70 -28.50
CA GLY A 637 -18.63 -0.34 -29.38
C GLY A 637 -17.28 -0.24 -28.65
N PHE A 638 -17.09 -1.10 -27.63
CA PHE A 638 -15.90 -1.24 -26.81
C PHE A 638 -15.21 -2.58 -27.08
N GLU A 639 -13.91 -2.70 -26.82
CA GLU A 639 -13.16 -3.95 -27.05
C GLU A 639 -13.70 -5.09 -26.16
N PRO A 640 -13.91 -6.31 -26.72
CA PRO A 640 -14.34 -7.45 -25.93
C PRO A 640 -13.41 -7.74 -24.73
N GLY A 641 -14.00 -7.88 -23.55
CA GLY A 641 -13.26 -8.12 -22.30
C GLY A 641 -12.63 -6.87 -21.67
N GLU A 642 -12.73 -5.70 -22.31
CA GLU A 642 -12.21 -4.46 -21.72
C GLU A 642 -13.11 -3.95 -20.60
N THR A 643 -12.50 -3.36 -19.56
CA THR A 643 -13.25 -2.66 -18.51
C THR A 643 -13.66 -1.29 -19.03
N VAL A 644 -14.97 -1.02 -19.02
CA VAL A 644 -15.56 0.28 -19.32
C VAL A 644 -15.93 0.96 -18.01
N LEU A 645 -15.40 2.17 -17.80
CA LEU A 645 -15.71 3.02 -16.66
C LEU A 645 -16.91 3.90 -16.98
N PHE A 646 -17.89 3.94 -16.08
CA PHE A 646 -19.06 4.81 -16.13
C PHE A 646 -18.95 5.87 -15.04
N TYR A 647 -19.17 7.14 -15.37
CA TYR A 647 -19.15 8.24 -14.39
C TYR A 647 -20.06 9.39 -14.80
N MET A 648 -20.48 10.19 -13.81
CA MET A 648 -21.40 11.32 -13.96
C MET A 648 -20.66 12.67 -13.75
N GLY A 649 -20.90 13.66 -14.62
CA GLY A 649 -20.40 15.03 -14.52
C GLY A 649 -19.11 15.34 -15.31
N MET A 650 -18.55 16.53 -15.10
CA MET A 650 -17.47 17.11 -15.95
C MET A 650 -16.10 16.42 -15.85
N THR A 651 -15.87 15.52 -14.89
CA THR A 651 -14.58 14.83 -14.74
C THR A 651 -14.79 13.39 -14.26
N ARG A 652 -13.79 12.52 -14.49
CA ARG A 652 -13.70 11.14 -13.95
C ARG A 652 -13.83 11.06 -12.41
N TYR A 653 -13.81 12.20 -11.72
CA TYR A 653 -13.77 12.35 -10.26
C TYR A 653 -14.81 13.34 -9.74
N GLY A 654 -15.91 13.57 -10.48
CA GLY A 654 -17.02 14.43 -10.03
C GLY A 654 -17.51 14.04 -8.63
N HIS A 655 -17.71 15.05 -7.78
CA HIS A 655 -18.01 14.93 -6.35
C HIS A 655 -19.12 13.90 -6.05
N GLY A 656 -18.74 12.83 -5.34
CA GLY A 656 -19.63 11.80 -4.81
C GLY A 656 -19.85 10.62 -5.76
N GLY A 657 -19.00 9.59 -5.67
CA GLY A 657 -19.32 8.15 -5.76
C GLY A 657 -20.24 7.53 -6.85
N ALA A 658 -20.95 8.25 -7.71
CA ALA A 658 -21.84 7.65 -8.72
C ALA A 658 -21.07 7.29 -10.00
N GLY A 659 -20.19 6.32 -9.85
CA GLY A 659 -19.52 5.67 -10.97
C GLY A 659 -19.60 4.16 -10.82
N GLY A 660 -19.68 3.47 -11.94
CA GLY A 660 -19.67 2.01 -12.01
C GLY A 660 -18.60 1.53 -12.98
N GLU A 661 -18.17 0.29 -12.85
CA GLU A 661 -17.33 -0.36 -13.85
C GLU A 661 -18.01 -1.63 -14.34
N ALA A 662 -17.92 -1.89 -15.65
CA ALA A 662 -18.42 -3.12 -16.22
C ALA A 662 -17.48 -3.63 -17.31
N LYS A 663 -17.30 -4.94 -17.37
CA LYS A 663 -16.55 -5.57 -18.46
C LYS A 663 -17.41 -5.65 -19.71
N ALA A 664 -16.87 -5.22 -20.84
CA ALA A 664 -17.49 -5.41 -22.14
C ALA A 664 -17.56 -6.90 -22.47
N ASN A 665 -18.74 -7.37 -22.84
CA ASN A 665 -18.96 -8.76 -23.24
C ASN A 665 -18.33 -9.06 -24.62
N ALA A 666 -18.52 -10.28 -25.13
CA ALA A 666 -17.96 -10.71 -26.42
C ALA A 666 -18.42 -9.85 -27.63
N SER A 667 -19.52 -9.09 -27.49
CA SER A 667 -20.03 -8.14 -28.49
C SER A 667 -19.60 -6.69 -28.25
N GLY A 668 -18.72 -6.43 -27.29
CA GLY A 668 -18.26 -5.08 -26.99
C GLY A 668 -19.28 -4.20 -26.26
N VAL A 669 -20.20 -4.84 -25.53
CA VAL A 669 -21.26 -4.16 -24.75
C VAL A 669 -20.98 -4.30 -23.26
N ALA A 670 -20.96 -3.18 -22.55
CA ALA A 670 -20.81 -3.10 -21.11
C ALA A 670 -22.08 -2.49 -20.48
N VAL A 671 -22.54 -3.05 -19.36
CA VAL A 671 -23.75 -2.59 -18.66
C VAL A 671 -23.42 -2.35 -17.20
N ALA A 672 -23.69 -1.13 -16.71
CA ALA A 672 -23.52 -0.76 -15.32
C ALA A 672 -24.81 -0.15 -14.77
N VAL A 673 -25.06 -0.34 -13.47
CA VAL A 673 -26.15 0.30 -12.74
C VAL A 673 -25.54 1.19 -11.66
N PHE A 674 -25.91 2.46 -11.61
CA PHE A 674 -25.41 3.44 -10.65
C PHE A 674 -26.44 4.55 -10.40
N GLY A 675 -26.17 5.45 -9.45
CA GLY A 675 -27.06 6.56 -9.12
C GLY A 675 -28.00 6.31 -7.93
N GLU A 676 -28.00 5.11 -7.35
CA GLU A 676 -28.74 4.83 -6.11
C GLU A 676 -28.19 5.66 -4.96
N GLY A 677 -29.07 6.45 -4.31
CA GLY A 677 -28.68 7.33 -3.19
C GLY A 677 -27.82 8.54 -3.58
N TRP A 678 -27.54 8.76 -4.88
CA TRP A 678 -26.72 9.87 -5.35
C TRP A 678 -27.51 11.15 -5.63
N GLU A 679 -26.89 12.31 -5.36
CA GLU A 679 -27.47 13.65 -5.54
C GLU A 679 -26.38 14.62 -6.07
N PRO A 680 -26.63 15.39 -7.14
CA PRO A 680 -25.67 16.35 -7.64
C PRO A 680 -25.50 17.54 -6.68
N ALA A 681 -24.27 17.94 -6.41
CA ALA A 681 -23.93 19.03 -5.49
C ALA A 681 -24.35 20.44 -5.97
N THR A 682 -24.78 20.57 -7.23
CA THR A 682 -25.09 21.85 -7.90
C THR A 682 -26.53 21.94 -8.39
N GLY A 683 -27.42 21.03 -7.98
CA GLY A 683 -28.83 21.04 -8.38
C GLY A 683 -29.09 20.88 -9.88
N ASP A 684 -28.07 20.50 -10.65
CA ASP A 684 -28.17 20.41 -12.10
C ASP A 684 -29.05 19.21 -12.48
N ARG A 685 -30.10 19.50 -13.24
CA ARG A 685 -31.08 18.52 -13.70
C ARG A 685 -30.57 17.74 -14.90
N ASN A 686 -29.53 18.24 -15.57
CA ASN A 686 -28.93 17.67 -16.76
C ASN A 686 -27.53 17.14 -16.44
N VAL A 687 -27.44 15.89 -16.04
CA VAL A 687 -26.15 15.29 -15.69
C VAL A 687 -25.63 14.51 -16.89
N THR A 688 -24.42 14.83 -17.34
CA THR A 688 -23.77 14.05 -18.41
C THR A 688 -23.14 12.80 -17.82
N VAL A 689 -23.48 11.65 -18.37
CA VAL A 689 -22.90 10.35 -18.07
C VAL A 689 -21.87 10.03 -19.15
N HIS A 690 -20.70 9.57 -18.74
CA HIS A 690 -19.60 9.16 -19.60
C HIS A 690 -19.36 7.65 -19.47
N ALA A 691 -18.93 7.03 -20.57
CA ALA A 691 -18.45 5.64 -20.63
C ALA A 691 -17.10 5.63 -21.35
N GLU A 692 -16.04 5.15 -20.68
CA GLU A 692 -14.66 5.14 -21.20
C GLU A 692 -14.04 3.74 -21.13
N GLY A 693 -13.53 3.24 -22.26
CA GLY A 693 -12.80 1.98 -22.34
C GLY A 693 -11.37 2.13 -21.84
N LEU A 694 -10.98 1.38 -20.81
CA LEU A 694 -9.64 1.52 -20.21
C LEU A 694 -8.50 1.13 -21.14
N LYS A 695 -8.75 0.17 -22.03
CA LYS A 695 -7.76 -0.36 -22.99
C LYS A 695 -7.84 0.37 -24.32
N SER A 696 -9.04 0.49 -24.89
CA SER A 696 -9.27 1.10 -26.19
C SER A 696 -9.22 2.63 -26.18
N LYS A 697 -9.36 3.27 -25.02
CA LYS A 697 -9.51 4.74 -24.84
C LYS A 697 -10.71 5.33 -25.61
N ARG A 698 -11.68 4.49 -25.99
CA ARG A 698 -12.90 4.92 -26.65
C ARG A 698 -13.84 5.52 -25.63
N GLU A 699 -14.58 6.57 -26.02
CA GLU A 699 -15.46 7.30 -25.13
C GLU A 699 -16.86 7.47 -25.75
N ALA A 700 -17.89 7.28 -24.94
CA ALA A 700 -19.28 7.62 -25.26
C ALA A 700 -19.89 8.44 -24.12
N HIS A 701 -20.87 9.29 -24.43
CA HIS A 701 -21.57 10.08 -23.43
C HIS A 701 -23.07 10.17 -23.72
N ALA A 702 -23.86 10.38 -22.67
CA ALA A 702 -25.31 10.57 -22.73
C ALA A 702 -25.77 11.42 -21.55
N THR A 703 -26.75 12.29 -21.73
CA THR A 703 -27.27 13.14 -20.66
C THR A 703 -28.51 12.52 -20.03
N VAL A 704 -28.58 12.49 -18.70
CA VAL A 704 -29.77 12.12 -17.93
C VAL A 704 -30.51 13.37 -17.47
N HIS A 705 -31.85 13.35 -17.55
CA HIS A 705 -32.73 14.45 -17.18
C HIS A 705 -33.54 14.10 -15.92
N TYR A 706 -33.10 14.53 -14.74
CA TYR A 706 -33.77 14.17 -13.48
C TYR A 706 -35.13 14.87 -13.29
N GLN A 707 -36.10 14.14 -12.75
CA GLN A 707 -37.41 14.67 -12.36
C GLN A 707 -37.36 15.43 -11.02
N LEU A 708 -38.09 16.55 -10.92
CA LEU A 708 -38.26 17.28 -9.67
C LEU A 708 -38.99 16.43 -8.62
N ALA A 709 -38.54 16.52 -7.38
CA ALA A 709 -39.20 15.93 -6.22
C ALA A 709 -40.54 16.64 -5.94
N LYS A 710 -41.56 15.86 -5.56
CA LYS A 710 -42.89 16.39 -5.26
C LYS A 710 -42.87 17.11 -3.90
N ALA A 711 -42.94 18.43 -3.92
CA ALA A 711 -43.13 19.22 -2.70
C ALA A 711 -44.54 19.09 -2.12
N VAL A 712 -44.65 19.19 -0.80
CA VAL A 712 -45.90 18.99 -0.05
C VAL A 712 -46.41 20.33 0.47
N GLY A 713 -47.61 20.75 0.05
CA GLY A 713 -48.25 21.96 0.57
C GLY A 713 -47.77 23.28 -0.06
N ARG A 714 -48.18 24.41 0.55
CA ARG A 714 -47.85 25.77 0.11
C ARG A 714 -46.50 26.20 0.69
N LEU A 715 -45.64 26.75 -0.15
CA LEU A 715 -44.33 27.28 0.28
C LEU A 715 -44.50 28.47 1.22
N SER A 716 -43.92 28.37 2.42
CA SER A 716 -43.81 29.48 3.37
C SER A 716 -42.66 29.26 4.33
N ALA A 717 -42.04 30.34 4.82
CA ALA A 717 -41.05 30.29 5.89
C ALA A 717 -41.22 31.51 6.80
N ARG A 718 -41.06 31.33 8.10
CA ARG A 718 -41.22 32.38 9.11
C ARG A 718 -40.25 32.16 10.27
N PRO A 719 -39.72 33.25 10.84
CA PRO A 719 -39.00 33.15 12.11
C PRO A 719 -40.00 32.90 13.25
N ASP A 720 -39.51 32.34 14.35
CA ASP A 720 -40.25 32.16 15.59
C ASP A 720 -40.56 33.51 16.27
N HIS A 721 -39.67 34.51 16.13
CA HIS A 721 -39.89 35.88 16.57
C HIS A 721 -39.18 36.92 15.68
N ASP A 722 -39.71 38.14 15.64
CA ASP A 722 -39.20 39.30 14.89
C ASP A 722 -39.78 40.57 15.55
N PRO A 723 -39.00 41.60 15.94
CA PRO A 723 -37.57 41.86 15.67
C PRO A 723 -36.59 40.98 16.46
N VAL A 724 -35.33 40.92 16.00
CA VAL A 724 -34.20 40.16 16.59
C VAL A 724 -33.01 41.07 16.93
N GLN A 725 -32.14 40.65 17.84
CA GLN A 725 -30.93 41.40 18.26
C GLN A 725 -29.64 40.80 17.68
N PRO A 726 -28.56 41.60 17.50
CA PRO A 726 -27.24 41.06 17.16
C PRO A 726 -26.77 40.02 18.18
N GLY A 727 -26.24 38.90 17.70
CA GLY A 727 -25.80 37.76 18.52
C GLY A 727 -26.91 36.83 19.02
N GLU A 728 -28.19 37.20 18.85
CA GLU A 728 -29.35 36.37 19.20
C GLU A 728 -29.48 35.16 18.26
N THR A 729 -30.07 34.08 18.76
CA THR A 729 -30.40 32.90 17.94
C THR A 729 -31.89 32.88 17.63
N VAL A 730 -32.24 32.88 16.35
CA VAL A 730 -33.61 32.82 15.86
C VAL A 730 -33.85 31.49 15.16
N THR A 731 -35.06 30.93 15.34
CA THR A 731 -35.45 29.67 14.71
C THR A 731 -36.34 29.98 13.51
N ILE A 732 -35.96 29.50 12.32
CA ILE A 732 -36.80 29.63 11.13
C ILE A 732 -37.50 28.29 10.87
N SER A 733 -38.83 28.35 10.79
CA SER A 733 -39.69 27.23 10.42
C SER A 733 -40.30 27.49 9.05
N GLY A 734 -40.26 26.47 8.19
CA GLY A 734 -40.82 26.54 6.84
C GLY A 734 -41.65 25.33 6.48
N THR A 735 -42.51 25.49 5.49
CA THR A 735 -43.41 24.45 4.94
C THR A 735 -43.40 24.54 3.43
N GLY A 736 -43.82 23.47 2.74
CA GLY A 736 -43.83 23.48 1.28
C GLY A 736 -42.57 22.92 0.66
N PHE A 737 -41.76 22.14 1.36
CA PHE A 737 -40.56 21.50 0.82
C PHE A 737 -40.83 20.02 0.50
N ALA A 738 -40.01 19.43 -0.34
CA ALA A 738 -40.01 18.00 -0.62
C ALA A 738 -39.40 17.25 0.58
N PRO A 739 -40.08 16.23 1.11
CA PRO A 739 -39.58 15.41 2.22
C PRO A 739 -38.27 14.67 1.93
N GLY A 740 -37.36 14.63 2.90
CA GLY A 740 -36.10 13.89 2.81
C GLY A 740 -35.03 14.52 1.92
N TRP A 741 -35.27 15.73 1.43
CA TRP A 741 -34.35 16.49 0.57
C TRP A 741 -33.73 17.66 1.30
N ASN A 742 -32.46 17.95 1.00
CA ASN A 742 -31.72 19.06 1.57
C ASN A 742 -32.33 20.40 1.15
N VAL A 743 -32.51 21.29 2.12
CA VAL A 743 -32.90 22.68 1.95
C VAL A 743 -31.73 23.54 2.38
N GLN A 744 -31.17 24.27 1.44
CA GLN A 744 -30.09 25.21 1.70
C GLN A 744 -30.67 26.53 2.19
N TRP A 745 -29.95 27.19 3.07
CA TRP A 745 -30.26 28.55 3.48
C TRP A 745 -28.99 29.34 3.71
N TYR A 746 -29.02 30.62 3.35
CA TYR A 746 -27.88 31.50 3.52
C TYR A 746 -28.29 32.95 3.72
N TYR A 747 -27.39 33.71 4.31
CA TYR A 747 -27.40 35.17 4.34
C TYR A 747 -25.97 35.67 4.07
N PRO A 748 -25.74 36.96 3.78
CA PRO A 748 -24.40 37.44 3.41
C PRO A 748 -23.33 37.04 4.44
N GLY A 749 -22.34 36.25 3.99
CA GLY A 749 -21.23 35.78 4.83
C GLY A 749 -21.43 34.42 5.53
N TYR A 750 -22.61 33.79 5.45
CA TYR A 750 -22.87 32.49 6.08
C TYR A 750 -23.94 31.67 5.35
N GLY A 751 -23.70 30.37 5.17
CA GLY A 751 -24.66 29.44 4.58
C GLY A 751 -24.59 28.07 5.22
N ASN A 752 -25.73 27.38 5.29
CA ASN A 752 -25.85 26.04 5.85
C ASN A 752 -27.01 25.30 5.17
N ALA A 753 -27.24 24.03 5.55
CA ALA A 753 -28.35 23.23 5.05
C ALA A 753 -29.11 22.55 6.19
N THR A 754 -30.41 22.35 5.96
CA THR A 754 -31.29 21.46 6.74
C THR A 754 -31.94 20.46 5.80
N SER A 755 -32.77 19.54 6.30
CA SER A 755 -33.51 18.58 5.47
C SER A 755 -35.02 18.73 5.69
N GLY A 756 -35.81 18.62 4.62
CA GLY A 756 -37.27 18.54 4.73
C GLY A 756 -37.70 17.31 5.52
N ARG A 757 -38.56 17.49 6.53
CA ARG A 757 -39.22 16.40 7.26
C ARG A 757 -40.27 15.72 6.37
N ASP A 758 -40.82 14.60 6.85
CA ASP A 758 -41.79 13.76 6.11
C ASP A 758 -43.05 14.50 5.64
N ASP A 759 -43.44 15.56 6.35
CA ASP A 759 -44.58 16.44 6.04
C ASP A 759 -44.21 17.65 5.16
N GLY A 760 -42.95 17.76 4.72
CA GLY A 760 -42.45 18.88 3.92
C GLY A 760 -42.14 20.14 4.73
N THR A 761 -42.03 20.02 6.05
CA THR A 761 -41.59 21.10 6.93
C THR A 761 -40.07 21.13 7.10
N ILE A 762 -39.53 22.32 7.37
CA ILE A 762 -38.14 22.53 7.74
C ILE A 762 -38.06 23.34 9.01
N GLU A 763 -36.98 23.14 9.75
CA GLU A 763 -36.66 23.92 10.94
C GLU A 763 -35.15 24.03 11.04
N PHE A 764 -34.65 25.24 11.26
CA PHE A 764 -33.23 25.48 11.51
C PHE A 764 -33.04 26.70 12.39
N THR A 765 -31.96 26.70 13.15
CA THR A 765 -31.54 27.84 13.96
C THR A 765 -30.44 28.61 13.24
N LEU A 766 -30.52 29.93 13.30
CA LEU A 766 -29.45 30.80 12.83
C LEU A 766 -29.10 31.79 13.93
N ARG A 767 -27.80 32.01 14.12
CA ARG A 767 -27.31 33.08 14.98
C ARG A 767 -27.15 34.34 14.15
N VAL A 768 -27.79 35.42 14.58
CA VAL A 768 -27.65 36.75 13.97
C VAL A 768 -26.21 37.22 14.20
N PRO A 769 -25.50 37.72 13.18
CA PRO A 769 -24.13 38.19 13.35
C PRO A 769 -23.99 39.20 14.49
N ASP A 770 -22.94 39.07 15.31
CA ASP A 770 -22.71 39.96 16.45
C ASP A 770 -22.48 41.42 16.00
N ASP A 771 -22.04 41.63 14.74
CA ASP A 771 -21.81 42.92 14.09
C ASP A 771 -22.98 43.39 13.21
N ALA A 772 -24.14 42.72 13.26
CA ALA A 772 -25.30 43.07 12.46
C ALA A 772 -25.80 44.49 12.79
N ARG A 773 -25.82 45.38 11.80
CA ARG A 773 -26.37 46.74 11.95
C ARG A 773 -27.90 46.70 12.01
N ASN A 774 -28.49 47.69 12.69
CA ASN A 774 -29.93 47.94 12.63
C ASN A 774 -30.42 47.96 11.17
N GLY A 775 -31.37 47.10 10.83
CA GLY A 775 -31.78 46.94 9.43
C GLY A 775 -32.45 45.60 9.15
N ARG A 776 -32.44 45.23 7.86
CA ARG A 776 -33.11 44.02 7.36
C ARG A 776 -32.06 42.98 6.97
N LEU A 777 -32.04 41.84 7.65
CA LEU A 777 -31.25 40.67 7.26
C LEU A 777 -32.12 39.76 6.41
N ARG A 778 -31.74 39.52 5.15
CA ARG A 778 -32.42 38.57 4.27
C ARG A 778 -31.76 37.21 4.38
N VAL A 779 -32.55 36.20 4.72
CA VAL A 779 -32.18 34.79 4.71
C VAL A 779 -32.85 34.17 3.50
N HIS A 780 -32.05 33.77 2.52
CA HIS A 780 -32.53 33.04 1.36
C HIS A 780 -32.63 31.56 1.70
N ILE A 781 -33.71 30.90 1.31
CA ILE A 781 -33.97 29.48 1.55
C ILE A 781 -34.35 28.83 0.23
N SER A 782 -33.60 27.81 -0.19
CA SER A 782 -33.80 27.13 -1.47
C SER A 782 -33.75 25.61 -1.32
N GLN A 783 -34.58 24.92 -2.08
CA GLN A 783 -34.55 23.47 -2.19
C GLN A 783 -34.53 23.07 -3.65
N GLU A 784 -33.34 22.74 -4.14
CA GLU A 784 -33.08 22.40 -5.54
C GLU A 784 -33.91 21.20 -6.00
N ALA A 785 -34.08 20.19 -5.14
CA ALA A 785 -34.86 18.98 -5.45
C ALA A 785 -36.30 19.27 -5.89
N SER A 786 -36.95 20.28 -5.30
CA SER A 786 -38.30 20.71 -5.69
C SER A 786 -38.32 21.98 -6.55
N GLY A 787 -37.17 22.62 -6.74
CA GLY A 787 -37.04 23.93 -7.39
C GLY A 787 -37.75 25.06 -6.65
N ARG A 788 -37.95 24.92 -5.34
CA ARG A 788 -38.66 25.93 -4.52
C ARG A 788 -37.68 26.82 -3.78
N GLU A 789 -37.93 28.12 -3.84
CA GLU A 789 -37.12 29.15 -3.18
C GLU A 789 -38.03 30.15 -2.48
N THR A 790 -37.61 30.62 -1.31
CA THR A 790 -38.31 31.65 -0.53
C THR A 790 -37.30 32.46 0.27
N ASP A 791 -37.62 33.72 0.53
CA ASP A 791 -36.81 34.58 1.40
C ASP A 791 -37.54 34.83 2.72
N VAL A 792 -36.78 34.88 3.81
CA VAL A 792 -37.23 35.37 5.12
C VAL A 792 -36.47 36.65 5.42
N THR A 793 -37.18 37.70 5.83
CA THR A 793 -36.54 38.95 6.27
C THR A 793 -36.66 39.08 7.78
N LEU A 794 -35.53 39.26 8.46
CA LEU A 794 -35.45 39.53 9.89
C LEU A 794 -35.17 41.02 10.11
N HIS A 795 -35.89 41.65 11.04
CA HIS A 795 -35.65 43.04 11.45
C HIS A 795 -34.69 43.06 12.63
N VAL A 796 -33.44 43.42 12.37
CA VAL A 796 -32.41 43.54 13.39
C VAL A 796 -32.58 44.88 14.11
N GLN A 797 -32.83 44.83 15.41
CA GLN A 797 -32.91 45.99 16.30
C GLN A 797 -31.95 45.77 17.48
N ALA A 798 -31.06 46.73 17.72
CA ALA A 798 -30.27 46.76 18.94
C ALA A 798 -31.22 46.75 20.15
N GLY A 799 -31.02 45.80 21.07
CA GLY A 799 -31.74 45.79 22.34
C GLY A 799 -31.58 47.14 23.06
N PRO A 800 -32.51 47.52 23.97
CA PRO A 800 -32.35 48.73 24.75
C PRO A 800 -30.98 48.65 25.42
N SER A 801 -30.10 49.57 25.05
CA SER A 801 -28.80 49.68 25.67
C SER A 801 -29.04 49.83 27.16
N ALA A 802 -28.66 48.79 27.91
CA ALA A 802 -28.23 48.98 29.28
C ALA A 802 -26.97 49.84 29.20
N THR A 803 -27.18 51.14 29.00
CA THR A 803 -26.14 52.17 28.97
C THR A 803 -26.12 52.82 30.35
N PRO A 804 -24.99 53.33 30.83
CA PRO A 804 -23.59 52.95 30.66
C PRO A 804 -23.05 52.17 31.89
#